data_AF-A0AAU9IIH9-F1
#
_entry.id   AF-A0AAU9IIH9-F1
#
_cell.length_a   1.000
_cell.length_b   1.000
_cell.length_c   1.000
_cell.angle_alpha   90.00
_cell.angle_beta   90.00
_cell.angle_gamma   90.00
#
_symmetry.space_group_name_H-M   'P 1'
#
loop_
_entity.id
_entity.type
_entity.pdbx_description
1 polymer ?
#
loop_
_entity_poly.entity_id
_entity_poly.type
_entity_poly.pdbx_seq_one_letter_code
_entity_poly.pdbx_strand_id
1 'polypeptide(L)'
;MWTFDLINYQWTMIKQKGRIPSVRSRFAYTRYNDKNDSNKLKFAIYGGTLTTGADNNLYIFHVGNLTWSKASSEGVSVPKLNSPTIHYWDGFIYLVGGQGQHGTIYEFNQEFFRYDLTNNKWENITNYSNTYDYRYLTGSTVYNNEFYLLFGWSDITGKDVENIMKVNLLDSTYKWSKTTIAKDENWSMIPRDSYAFAIDNEIVYLFGGFSSTASVAIMNSLIQFNLTKSELTYTIINKEFKSPSPRKSHSLCAAQAKLFLFGGQNGDTYYNDLWVFDPDNPYSWSSIMTAGNPPSARAGHAFDSQGDIVVIFGGSDGNSYLNDLYYLNLITNTWNKVTPSSTNLPSGRTEACMQMFLPYVYIFGGKTESGIINDLWLYNTGTNTFTLVYEAKSGANPYPVYGHMCELSSDIYGNVLFYTMLGSTDGDMPLGSVDVFNMTSKKWINLHYDAGGSNARANAAVLLNKKNEVGVIGGQAWGTDPKNSIYVLDLNTDTITSQNSLEDYFYSFAWAYYKTSFYIQGGGSASGKAMRAFLGKNTLIKVELACDQSTNSSCGWACSPGTYLKDNECIPCPKGQYNSFYGATSCSLCPSGTFNGNIGANTAYQCLPCESGYYNPFNGSASCRECPINRYCPAGSVQPLKKDIIASYLSIQPSMFPASSYNKDADDIVNDMLIAVGSALFVTFILLLCIKSLRNKLHEIDLYEDDHNYKLLENMVRRNTYIGGLFSIIFMAAAVILICESIIVFIKNNVYESKSLVPLVALESELIDFPASVTIETILYRYGGECVAGDKCDSSIYQSFYYVSYSSMDVNCKKIQGDCHIKIDLTDCIISTGAYIELDMQEKQSYTSAISINLTSSSSIPKQYSGIFQSLIPDDNQIFRGSSPSKFYFSVIPSLFKSYVSDWPDKLTGYHISYNTPPTAGSQYTVENLPFTSNLKLEIILTRSLNSVYTQRFAKQTWLTVLSALLGSVFGAMGALGGIMKTSEKNFNSMKASRKNRKKRKNIAREREKIEDMLNINDSEYTITNPAKADITQAESFDTELKISSRII
;
A
#
# COMPACT_ATOMS: atom_id res chain seq x y z
N MET A 1 -33.11 9.45 -45.88
CA MET A 1 -32.65 10.68 -45.20
C MET A 1 -32.22 10.32 -43.80
N TRP A 2 -31.50 11.18 -43.12
CA TRP A 2 -31.23 11.06 -41.69
C TRP A 2 -31.78 12.28 -40.96
N THR A 3 -32.27 12.07 -39.75
CA THR A 3 -32.54 13.13 -38.76
C THR A 3 -31.80 12.80 -37.48
N PHE A 4 -31.33 13.83 -36.78
CA PHE A 4 -30.72 13.71 -35.46
C PHE A 4 -31.64 14.33 -34.43
N ASP A 5 -31.99 13.58 -33.38
CA ASP A 5 -32.67 14.10 -32.21
C ASP A 5 -31.64 14.75 -31.28
N LEU A 6 -31.78 16.06 -31.02
CA LEU A 6 -30.87 16.83 -30.18
C LEU A 6 -31.10 16.64 -28.68
N ILE A 7 -32.22 16.04 -28.27
CA ILE A 7 -32.55 15.72 -26.88
C ILE A 7 -32.04 14.32 -26.54
N ASN A 8 -32.30 13.36 -27.43
CA ASN A 8 -31.95 11.94 -27.23
C ASN A 8 -30.60 11.54 -27.84
N TYR A 9 -29.93 12.45 -28.57
CA TYR A 9 -28.67 12.21 -29.31
C TYR A 9 -28.70 11.02 -30.29
N GLN A 10 -29.88 10.71 -30.85
CA GLN A 10 -30.10 9.57 -31.73
C GLN A 10 -30.23 9.98 -33.20
N TRP A 11 -29.59 9.23 -34.09
CA TRP A 11 -29.87 9.29 -35.53
C TRP A 11 -31.08 8.39 -35.87
N THR A 12 -31.85 8.79 -36.89
CA THR A 12 -32.99 8.01 -37.37
C THR A 12 -33.09 8.08 -38.90
N MET A 13 -33.22 6.93 -39.57
CA MET A 13 -33.38 6.90 -41.02
C MET A 13 -34.83 7.23 -41.42
N ILE A 14 -35.02 8.35 -42.10
CA ILE A 14 -36.33 8.74 -42.63
C ILE A 14 -36.49 8.32 -44.10
N LYS A 15 -37.55 7.53 -44.35
CA LYS A 15 -38.01 7.10 -45.68
C LYS A 15 -38.80 8.22 -46.37
N GLN A 16 -38.20 8.79 -47.41
CA GLN A 16 -38.77 9.89 -48.19
C GLN A 16 -39.79 9.39 -49.23
N LYS A 17 -40.67 10.29 -49.70
CA LYS A 17 -41.66 10.06 -50.77
C LYS A 17 -41.54 11.13 -51.86
N GLY A 18 -42.23 10.98 -52.99
CA GLY A 18 -42.33 12.01 -54.05
C GLY A 18 -41.15 12.02 -55.04
N ARG A 19 -40.83 13.18 -55.61
CA ARG A 19 -39.74 13.36 -56.60
C ARG A 19 -38.39 13.48 -55.90
N ILE A 20 -37.89 12.37 -55.36
CA ILE A 20 -36.62 12.29 -54.63
C ILE A 20 -35.46 12.77 -55.53
N PRO A 21 -34.58 13.67 -55.06
CA PRO A 21 -33.39 14.10 -55.82
C PRO A 21 -32.43 12.94 -56.09
N SER A 22 -31.73 13.01 -57.24
CA SER A 22 -30.59 12.13 -57.52
C SER A 22 -29.45 12.29 -56.50
N VAL A 23 -28.67 11.22 -56.30
CA VAL A 23 -27.47 11.21 -55.45
C VAL A 23 -26.53 12.35 -55.86
N ARG A 24 -26.15 13.19 -54.89
CA ARG A 24 -25.46 14.45 -55.12
C ARG A 24 -24.58 14.85 -53.94
N SER A 25 -23.50 15.57 -54.22
CA SER A 25 -22.65 16.23 -53.22
C SER A 25 -22.53 17.73 -53.52
N ARG A 26 -21.99 18.52 -52.59
CA ARG A 26 -21.73 19.97 -52.79
C ARG A 26 -22.95 20.77 -53.31
N PHE A 27 -24.16 20.41 -52.86
CA PHE A 27 -25.40 21.12 -53.16
C PHE A 27 -25.65 22.21 -52.11
N ALA A 28 -26.30 23.30 -52.52
CA ALA A 28 -26.76 24.32 -51.58
C ALA A 28 -28.05 23.88 -50.89
N TYR A 29 -28.30 24.33 -49.67
CA TYR A 29 -29.54 24.06 -48.93
C TYR A 29 -29.97 25.25 -48.06
N THR A 30 -31.28 25.40 -47.84
CA THR A 30 -31.85 26.33 -46.83
C THR A 30 -33.11 25.74 -46.22
N ARG A 31 -33.40 26.07 -44.95
CA ARG A 31 -34.69 25.82 -44.30
C ARG A 31 -35.60 27.05 -44.39
N TYR A 32 -36.91 26.84 -44.41
CA TYR A 32 -37.91 27.91 -44.29
C TYR A 32 -39.28 27.37 -43.87
N ASN A 33 -40.14 28.21 -43.30
CA ASN A 33 -41.54 27.89 -43.05
C ASN A 33 -42.42 28.46 -44.17
N ASP A 34 -43.57 27.84 -44.43
CA ASP A 34 -44.52 28.36 -45.43
C ASP A 34 -45.04 29.75 -45.01
N LYS A 35 -45.06 30.71 -45.94
CA LYS A 35 -45.61 32.06 -45.68
C LYS A 35 -47.10 32.01 -45.29
N ASN A 36 -47.81 30.96 -45.71
CA ASN A 36 -49.23 30.75 -45.40
C ASN A 36 -49.48 29.78 -44.23
N ASP A 37 -48.43 29.14 -43.68
CA ASP A 37 -48.52 28.25 -42.53
C ASP A 37 -47.15 28.12 -41.84
N SER A 38 -46.97 28.85 -40.73
CA SER A 38 -45.74 28.88 -39.95
C SER A 38 -45.33 27.51 -39.39
N ASN A 39 -46.25 26.54 -39.31
CA ASN A 39 -45.98 25.21 -38.78
C ASN A 39 -45.54 24.22 -39.87
N LYS A 40 -45.62 24.60 -41.16
CA LYS A 40 -45.14 23.79 -42.29
C LYS A 40 -43.69 24.14 -42.63
N LEU A 41 -42.75 23.56 -41.87
CA LEU A 41 -41.32 23.57 -42.18
C LEU A 41 -41.04 22.87 -43.52
N LYS A 42 -40.17 23.49 -44.33
CA LYS A 42 -39.66 23.00 -45.61
C LYS A 42 -38.14 23.16 -45.67
N PHE A 43 -37.50 22.29 -46.45
CA PHE A 43 -36.10 22.46 -46.86
C PHE A 43 -36.03 22.58 -48.38
N ALA A 44 -35.32 23.58 -48.89
CA ALA A 44 -34.94 23.64 -50.29
C ALA A 44 -33.49 23.16 -50.46
N ILE A 45 -33.21 22.47 -51.57
CA ILE A 45 -31.85 22.20 -52.03
C ILE A 45 -31.70 22.58 -53.51
N TYR A 46 -30.53 23.11 -53.88
CA TYR A 46 -30.22 23.55 -55.24
C TYR A 46 -28.91 22.94 -55.74
N GLY A 47 -28.94 22.44 -56.98
CA GLY A 47 -27.75 22.06 -57.74
C GLY A 47 -26.89 20.99 -57.07
N GLY A 48 -25.58 21.17 -57.12
CA GLY A 48 -24.56 20.22 -56.65
C GLY A 48 -24.05 19.29 -57.74
N THR A 49 -23.05 18.48 -57.40
CA THR A 49 -22.38 17.54 -58.30
C THR A 49 -23.10 16.20 -58.33
N LEU A 50 -23.53 15.78 -59.52
CA LEU A 50 -24.00 14.43 -59.83
C LEU A 50 -22.87 13.60 -60.46
N THR A 51 -23.10 12.30 -60.64
CA THR A 51 -22.23 11.43 -61.48
C THR A 51 -22.13 11.89 -62.94
N THR A 52 -23.05 12.74 -63.40
CA THR A 52 -23.11 13.33 -64.75
C THR A 52 -22.69 14.80 -64.80
N GLY A 53 -22.02 15.32 -63.75
CA GLY A 53 -21.64 16.74 -63.63
C GLY A 53 -22.63 17.58 -62.81
N ALA A 54 -22.52 18.90 -62.90
CA ALA A 54 -23.30 19.83 -62.08
C ALA A 54 -24.80 19.90 -62.44
N ASP A 55 -25.64 20.13 -61.44
CA ASP A 55 -27.10 20.28 -61.56
C ASP A 55 -27.54 21.76 -61.39
N ASN A 56 -28.71 22.13 -61.96
CA ASN A 56 -29.39 23.42 -61.77
C ASN A 56 -30.83 23.28 -61.26
N ASN A 57 -31.24 22.08 -60.85
CA ASN A 57 -32.60 21.83 -60.37
C ASN A 57 -32.76 22.24 -58.89
N LEU A 58 -33.86 22.95 -58.60
CA LEU A 58 -34.34 23.25 -57.25
C LEU A 58 -35.35 22.17 -56.80
N TYR A 59 -35.10 21.59 -55.63
CA TYR A 59 -35.99 20.61 -54.99
C TYR A 59 -36.44 21.12 -53.62
N ILE A 60 -37.70 20.89 -53.28
CA ILE A 60 -38.31 21.30 -52.01
C ILE A 60 -38.85 20.06 -51.29
N PHE A 61 -38.33 19.81 -50.09
CA PHE A 61 -38.80 18.80 -49.15
C PHE A 61 -39.79 19.41 -48.17
N HIS A 62 -40.96 18.78 -48.02
CA HIS A 62 -42.00 19.18 -47.06
C HIS A 62 -41.88 18.29 -45.83
N VAL A 63 -41.50 18.86 -44.68
CA VAL A 63 -41.10 18.06 -43.51
C VAL A 63 -42.31 17.34 -42.89
N GLY A 64 -43.45 18.03 -42.74
CA GLY A 64 -44.64 17.47 -42.08
C GLY A 64 -45.29 16.25 -42.77
N ASN A 65 -44.90 15.92 -44.01
CA ASN A 65 -45.39 14.72 -44.72
C ASN A 65 -44.27 13.90 -45.38
N LEU A 66 -43.01 14.32 -45.22
CA LEU A 66 -41.79 13.68 -45.72
C LEU A 66 -41.75 13.50 -47.25
N THR A 67 -42.31 14.45 -48.00
CA THR A 67 -42.37 14.41 -49.48
C THR A 67 -41.37 15.37 -50.13
N TRP A 68 -40.70 14.90 -51.18
CA TRP A 68 -39.96 15.74 -52.13
C TRP A 68 -40.84 16.18 -53.29
N SER A 69 -40.67 17.45 -53.65
CA SER A 69 -41.18 18.08 -54.86
C SER A 69 -40.00 18.70 -55.64
N LYS A 70 -40.12 18.75 -56.97
CA LYS A 70 -39.23 19.53 -57.82
C LYS A 70 -39.93 20.85 -58.14
N ALA A 71 -39.29 21.98 -57.88
CA ALA A 71 -39.85 23.30 -58.15
C ALA A 71 -39.91 23.58 -59.66
N SER A 72 -40.68 24.60 -60.08
CA SER A 72 -40.70 25.00 -61.50
C SER A 72 -39.40 25.68 -61.90
N SER A 73 -39.04 25.55 -63.18
CA SER A 73 -37.88 26.19 -63.81
C SER A 73 -38.30 27.34 -64.74
N GLU A 74 -39.46 27.96 -64.46
CA GLU A 74 -39.95 29.15 -65.14
C GLU A 74 -39.18 30.40 -64.69
N GLY A 75 -39.20 31.46 -65.51
CA GLY A 75 -38.43 32.68 -65.31
C GLY A 75 -37.06 32.63 -66.01
N VAL A 76 -36.03 33.18 -65.37
CA VAL A 76 -34.67 33.25 -65.92
C VAL A 76 -33.97 31.88 -65.82
N SER A 77 -33.24 31.49 -66.87
CA SER A 77 -32.45 30.26 -66.88
C SER A 77 -31.27 30.34 -65.89
N VAL A 78 -31.33 29.57 -64.81
CA VAL A 78 -30.26 29.50 -63.79
C VAL A 78 -29.17 28.48 -64.14
N PRO A 79 -27.88 28.79 -63.86
CA PRO A 79 -26.74 27.95 -64.24
C PRO A 79 -26.61 26.66 -63.41
N LYS A 80 -25.94 25.66 -63.98
CA LYS A 80 -25.56 24.41 -63.29
C LYS A 80 -24.35 24.67 -62.40
N LEU A 81 -24.48 24.47 -61.09
CA LEU A 81 -23.46 24.89 -60.12
C LEU A 81 -23.08 23.78 -59.14
N ASN A 82 -21.76 23.58 -58.98
CA ASN A 82 -21.17 22.88 -57.85
C ASN A 82 -20.83 23.90 -56.75
N SER A 83 -21.04 23.51 -55.49
CA SER A 83 -20.76 24.34 -54.30
C SER A 83 -21.36 25.77 -54.30
N PRO A 84 -22.58 26.02 -54.83
CA PRO A 84 -23.26 27.30 -54.62
C PRO A 84 -23.73 27.42 -53.16
N THR A 85 -24.28 28.57 -52.80
CA THR A 85 -24.96 28.77 -51.52
C THR A 85 -26.34 29.40 -51.73
N ILE A 86 -27.32 29.03 -50.90
CA ILE A 86 -28.68 29.55 -50.95
C ILE A 86 -29.16 29.91 -49.55
N HIS A 87 -29.99 30.95 -49.44
CA HIS A 87 -30.67 31.29 -48.20
C HIS A 87 -32.09 31.77 -48.46
N TYR A 88 -33.01 31.41 -47.58
CA TYR A 88 -34.37 31.97 -47.59
C TYR A 88 -34.41 33.32 -46.87
N TRP A 89 -35.16 34.27 -47.43
CA TRP A 89 -35.65 35.46 -46.72
C TRP A 89 -36.92 35.99 -47.40
N ASP A 90 -37.87 36.48 -46.59
CA ASP A 90 -39.17 37.02 -46.99
C ASP A 90 -39.91 36.32 -48.16
N GLY A 91 -39.95 34.99 -48.18
CA GLY A 91 -40.66 34.24 -49.23
C GLY A 91 -39.87 34.08 -50.55
N PHE A 92 -38.61 34.52 -50.59
CA PHE A 92 -37.68 34.27 -51.68
C PHE A 92 -36.57 33.30 -51.23
N ILE A 93 -36.04 32.51 -52.17
CA ILE A 93 -34.79 31.76 -51.99
C ILE A 93 -33.73 32.43 -52.85
N TYR A 94 -32.76 33.06 -52.21
CA TYR A 94 -31.63 33.71 -52.86
C TYR A 94 -30.56 32.66 -53.19
N LEU A 95 -29.89 32.80 -54.33
CA LEU A 95 -28.86 31.89 -54.85
C LEU A 95 -27.64 32.71 -55.32
N VAL A 96 -26.45 32.33 -54.84
CA VAL A 96 -25.21 33.07 -55.08
C VAL A 96 -23.98 32.15 -55.01
N GLY A 97 -22.89 32.57 -55.66
CA GLY A 97 -21.61 31.85 -55.68
C GLY A 97 -21.69 30.46 -56.34
N GLY A 98 -20.61 29.70 -56.23
CA GLY A 98 -20.49 28.38 -56.84
C GLY A 98 -19.84 28.40 -58.23
N GLN A 99 -19.55 27.20 -58.74
CA GLN A 99 -18.78 26.99 -59.96
C GLN A 99 -19.50 25.99 -60.89
N GLY A 100 -19.83 26.44 -62.09
CA GLY A 100 -20.30 25.61 -63.19
C GLY A 100 -19.16 25.00 -63.98
N GLN A 101 -19.48 23.99 -64.79
CA GLN A 101 -18.55 23.34 -65.71
C GLN A 101 -19.21 23.24 -67.08
N HIS A 102 -18.57 23.82 -68.10
CA HIS A 102 -19.02 23.79 -69.49
C HIS A 102 -17.92 23.16 -70.35
N GLY A 103 -17.98 21.83 -70.49
CA GLY A 103 -16.92 21.03 -71.10
C GLY A 103 -15.65 21.01 -70.23
N THR A 104 -14.56 21.57 -70.75
CA THR A 104 -13.28 21.72 -70.05
C THR A 104 -13.12 23.06 -69.33
N ILE A 105 -14.07 23.99 -69.48
CA ILE A 105 -14.02 25.34 -68.88
C ILE A 105 -14.84 25.34 -67.59
N TYR A 106 -14.29 25.96 -66.54
CA TYR A 106 -15.01 26.26 -65.30
C TYR A 106 -15.51 27.71 -65.33
N GLU A 107 -16.79 27.89 -65.03
CA GLU A 107 -17.46 29.19 -65.04
C GLU A 107 -17.91 29.53 -63.61
N PHE A 108 -17.41 30.64 -63.05
CA PHE A 108 -17.76 31.05 -61.69
C PHE A 108 -19.03 31.88 -61.70
N ASN A 109 -19.98 31.53 -60.84
CA ASN A 109 -21.18 32.34 -60.68
C ASN A 109 -20.85 33.62 -59.90
N GLN A 110 -20.94 34.76 -60.59
CA GLN A 110 -20.99 36.11 -60.00
C GLN A 110 -22.41 36.69 -59.98
N GLU A 111 -23.39 35.96 -60.50
CA GLU A 111 -24.77 36.41 -60.59
C GLU A 111 -25.56 36.07 -59.31
N PHE A 112 -26.41 37.00 -58.91
CA PHE A 112 -27.30 36.89 -57.77
C PHE A 112 -28.72 36.63 -58.28
N PHE A 113 -29.27 35.47 -57.95
CA PHE A 113 -30.62 35.07 -58.33
C PHE A 113 -31.54 35.00 -57.12
N ARG A 114 -32.85 35.13 -57.35
CA ARG A 114 -33.87 34.77 -56.37
C ARG A 114 -34.96 33.90 -57.01
N TYR A 115 -35.45 32.91 -56.27
CA TYR A 115 -36.65 32.15 -56.59
C TYR A 115 -37.83 32.70 -55.80
N ASP A 116 -38.88 33.12 -56.49
CA ASP A 116 -40.14 33.56 -55.90
C ASP A 116 -41.01 32.33 -55.55
N LEU A 117 -41.22 32.06 -54.26
CA LEU A 117 -42.01 30.90 -53.81
C LEU A 117 -43.53 31.09 -54.01
N THR A 118 -43.99 32.30 -54.33
CA THR A 118 -45.40 32.60 -54.62
C THR A 118 -45.69 32.35 -56.09
N ASN A 119 -44.87 32.95 -56.97
CA ASN A 119 -45.01 32.87 -58.42
C ASN A 119 -44.23 31.70 -59.05
N ASN A 120 -43.49 30.92 -58.26
CA ASN A 120 -42.75 29.71 -58.65
C ASN A 120 -41.73 29.92 -59.80
N LYS A 121 -41.12 31.11 -59.85
CA LYS A 121 -40.23 31.56 -60.94
C LYS A 121 -38.86 32.04 -60.44
N TRP A 122 -37.85 31.94 -61.30
CA TRP A 122 -36.52 32.52 -61.09
C TRP A 122 -36.41 33.94 -61.64
N GLU A 123 -35.75 34.81 -60.89
CA GLU A 123 -35.39 36.17 -61.28
C GLU A 123 -33.88 36.38 -61.07
N ASN A 124 -33.22 37.05 -62.02
CA ASN A 124 -31.84 37.53 -61.87
C ASN A 124 -31.91 38.96 -61.32
N ILE A 125 -31.21 39.21 -60.20
CA ILE A 125 -31.18 40.48 -59.46
C ILE A 125 -29.76 41.04 -59.35
N THR A 126 -28.87 40.63 -60.26
CA THR A 126 -27.44 41.00 -60.25
C THR A 126 -27.23 42.48 -60.51
N ASN A 127 -26.55 43.16 -59.58
CA ASN A 127 -26.00 44.48 -59.84
C ASN A 127 -24.65 44.38 -60.55
N TYR A 128 -24.65 44.36 -61.88
CA TYR A 128 -23.42 44.29 -62.68
C TYR A 128 -22.47 45.49 -62.51
N SER A 129 -22.88 46.58 -61.85
CA SER A 129 -21.99 47.69 -61.48
C SER A 129 -21.28 47.49 -60.14
N ASN A 130 -21.72 46.51 -59.34
CA ASN A 130 -21.18 46.23 -58.01
C ASN A 130 -21.47 44.79 -57.56
N THR A 131 -20.56 43.87 -57.91
CA THR A 131 -20.64 42.43 -57.61
C THR A 131 -19.73 42.04 -56.42
N TYR A 132 -19.81 40.78 -56.00
CA TYR A 132 -18.93 40.17 -55.00
C TYR A 132 -17.75 39.43 -55.67
N ASP A 133 -16.62 39.29 -54.98
CA ASP A 133 -15.46 38.55 -55.50
C ASP A 133 -15.80 37.07 -55.75
N TYR A 134 -15.45 36.53 -56.92
CA TYR A 134 -15.71 35.15 -57.33
C TYR A 134 -15.30 34.14 -56.25
N ARG A 135 -16.24 33.29 -55.84
CA ARG A 135 -16.04 32.30 -54.76
C ARG A 135 -16.98 31.10 -54.86
N TYR A 136 -16.49 29.94 -54.42
CA TYR A 136 -17.27 28.72 -54.19
C TYR A 136 -16.88 28.06 -52.87
N LEU A 137 -17.59 27.02 -52.43
CA LEU A 137 -17.44 26.43 -51.08
C LEU A 137 -17.63 27.50 -49.98
N THR A 138 -18.63 28.35 -50.19
CA THR A 138 -18.93 29.58 -49.42
C THR A 138 -20.23 29.42 -48.63
N GLY A 139 -20.25 29.93 -47.39
CA GLY A 139 -21.44 30.02 -46.56
C GLY A 139 -22.24 31.29 -46.86
N SER A 140 -23.54 31.27 -46.60
CA SER A 140 -24.37 32.48 -46.62
C SER A 140 -25.39 32.49 -45.50
N THR A 141 -25.79 33.68 -45.09
CA THR A 141 -26.83 33.88 -44.07
C THR A 141 -27.54 35.22 -44.27
N VAL A 142 -28.68 35.43 -43.60
CA VAL A 142 -29.39 36.72 -43.63
C VAL A 142 -29.67 37.17 -42.20
N TYR A 143 -29.16 38.35 -41.86
CA TYR A 143 -29.34 38.98 -40.55
C TYR A 143 -29.72 40.45 -40.72
N ASN A 144 -30.71 40.94 -39.97
CA ASN A 144 -31.21 42.32 -40.04
C ASN A 144 -31.48 42.84 -41.48
N ASN A 145 -32.08 42.00 -42.32
CA ASN A 145 -32.37 42.24 -43.75
C ASN A 145 -31.14 42.37 -44.67
N GLU A 146 -29.92 42.17 -44.16
CA GLU A 146 -28.71 42.08 -44.97
C GLU A 146 -28.36 40.60 -45.22
N PHE A 147 -28.16 40.24 -46.49
CA PHE A 147 -27.61 38.95 -46.90
C PHE A 147 -26.09 39.02 -46.81
N TYR A 148 -25.49 38.13 -46.03
CA TYR A 148 -24.04 37.99 -45.85
C TYR A 148 -23.53 36.76 -46.62
N LEU A 149 -22.37 36.93 -47.25
CA LEU A 149 -21.66 35.92 -48.03
C LEU A 149 -20.26 35.74 -47.44
N LEU A 150 -19.96 34.52 -46.98
CA LEU A 150 -18.86 34.19 -46.07
C LEU A 150 -17.73 33.46 -46.82
N PHE A 151 -16.50 33.94 -46.68
CA PHE A 151 -15.24 33.27 -47.06
C PHE A 151 -15.32 32.43 -48.36
N GLY A 152 -14.79 31.20 -48.35
CA GLY A 152 -14.76 30.30 -49.51
C GLY A 152 -13.50 30.46 -50.37
N TRP A 153 -13.38 29.63 -51.41
CA TRP A 153 -12.20 29.54 -52.27
C TRP A 153 -12.39 30.28 -53.61
N SER A 154 -11.30 30.83 -54.16
CA SER A 154 -11.26 31.41 -55.50
C SER A 154 -10.06 30.90 -56.31
N ASP A 155 -10.33 30.11 -57.35
CA ASP A 155 -9.28 29.59 -58.25
C ASP A 155 -8.58 30.71 -59.04
N ILE A 156 -9.24 31.89 -59.18
CA ILE A 156 -8.68 33.06 -59.87
C ILE A 156 -7.53 33.68 -59.07
N THR A 157 -7.62 33.68 -57.73
CA THR A 157 -6.54 34.14 -56.84
C THR A 157 -5.67 33.01 -56.29
N GLY A 158 -6.10 31.75 -56.45
CA GLY A 158 -5.44 30.55 -55.91
C GLY A 158 -5.35 30.55 -54.39
N LYS A 159 -6.34 31.16 -53.71
CA LYS A 159 -6.36 31.41 -52.26
C LYS A 159 -7.79 31.51 -51.71
N ASP A 160 -7.89 31.39 -50.38
CA ASP A 160 -9.09 31.72 -49.61
C ASP A 160 -9.48 33.19 -49.73
N VAL A 161 -10.78 33.44 -49.77
CA VAL A 161 -11.36 34.77 -49.98
C VAL A 161 -11.60 35.44 -48.63
N GLU A 162 -10.68 36.32 -48.22
CA GLU A 162 -10.65 36.87 -46.86
C GLU A 162 -11.84 37.75 -46.43
N ASN A 163 -12.74 38.16 -47.33
CA ASN A 163 -13.77 39.14 -47.03
C ASN A 163 -15.19 38.56 -46.92
N ILE A 164 -15.89 38.98 -45.86
CA ILE A 164 -17.34 38.84 -45.76
C ILE A 164 -17.99 39.98 -46.55
N MET A 165 -18.72 39.62 -47.61
CA MET A 165 -19.50 40.55 -48.43
C MET A 165 -20.94 40.59 -47.95
N LYS A 166 -21.63 41.73 -48.05
CA LYS A 166 -23.05 41.85 -47.72
C LYS A 166 -23.83 42.77 -48.66
N VAL A 167 -25.14 42.49 -48.79
CA VAL A 167 -26.09 43.26 -49.59
C VAL A 167 -27.42 43.41 -48.82
N ASN A 168 -28.00 44.61 -48.82
CA ASN A 168 -29.30 44.87 -48.20
C ASN A 168 -30.43 44.36 -49.12
N LEU A 169 -31.29 43.48 -48.62
CA LEU A 169 -32.37 42.85 -49.40
C LEU A 169 -33.61 43.75 -49.56
N LEU A 170 -33.68 44.87 -48.82
CA LEU A 170 -34.68 45.93 -49.03
C LEU A 170 -34.22 46.98 -50.06
N ASP A 171 -32.94 47.00 -50.44
CA ASP A 171 -32.42 47.86 -51.50
C ASP A 171 -32.66 47.22 -52.86
N SER A 172 -33.57 47.80 -53.65
CA SER A 172 -33.91 47.34 -55.00
C SER A 172 -32.74 47.35 -55.98
N THR A 173 -31.62 48.01 -55.65
CA THR A 173 -30.40 47.98 -56.45
C THR A 173 -29.49 46.80 -56.14
N TYR A 174 -29.72 46.04 -55.06
CA TYR A 174 -28.92 44.89 -54.62
C TYR A 174 -27.40 45.14 -54.68
N LYS A 175 -26.97 46.33 -54.26
CA LYS A 175 -25.57 46.73 -54.27
C LYS A 175 -24.79 45.98 -53.18
N TRP A 176 -23.74 45.28 -53.58
CA TRP A 176 -22.85 44.60 -52.64
C TRP A 176 -21.93 45.60 -51.88
N SER A 177 -21.41 45.16 -50.76
CA SER A 177 -20.49 45.91 -49.91
C SER A 177 -19.56 44.97 -49.16
N LYS A 178 -18.33 45.43 -48.88
CA LYS A 178 -17.36 44.69 -48.08
C LYS A 178 -17.51 45.05 -46.62
N THR A 179 -17.64 44.06 -45.75
CA THR A 179 -17.73 44.29 -44.30
C THR A 179 -16.34 44.52 -43.72
N THR A 180 -16.20 45.48 -42.80
CA THR A 180 -14.98 45.67 -42.01
C THR A 180 -14.87 44.56 -40.97
N ILE A 181 -13.67 44.02 -40.76
CA ILE A 181 -13.40 42.96 -39.79
C ILE A 181 -12.11 43.32 -39.06
N ALA A 182 -12.14 43.37 -37.74
CA ALA A 182 -10.96 43.57 -36.91
C ALA A 182 -10.06 42.32 -37.03
N LYS A 183 -8.80 42.50 -37.44
CA LYS A 183 -7.83 41.42 -37.65
C LYS A 183 -6.74 41.45 -36.58
N ASP A 184 -6.46 40.31 -35.96
CA ASP A 184 -5.28 40.10 -35.09
C ASP A 184 -4.26 39.12 -35.73
N GLU A 185 -3.21 38.78 -34.99
CA GLU A 185 -2.14 37.86 -35.41
C GLU A 185 -2.64 36.46 -35.84
N ASN A 186 -3.79 36.02 -35.34
CA ASN A 186 -4.41 34.73 -35.67
C ASN A 186 -5.23 34.80 -36.97
N TRP A 187 -5.34 35.97 -37.62
CA TRP A 187 -6.18 36.16 -38.81
C TRP A 187 -5.87 35.16 -39.93
N SER A 188 -4.62 34.71 -40.07
CA SER A 188 -4.21 33.70 -41.05
C SER A 188 -4.94 32.35 -40.93
N MET A 189 -5.53 32.04 -39.78
CA MET A 189 -6.36 30.85 -39.56
C MET A 189 -7.84 31.06 -39.91
N ILE A 190 -8.27 32.29 -40.17
CA ILE A 190 -9.69 32.66 -40.21
C ILE A 190 -10.31 32.49 -41.62
N PRO A 191 -9.74 33.01 -42.72
CA PRO A 191 -10.13 32.67 -44.08
C PRO A 191 -9.98 31.17 -44.35
N ARG A 192 -11.02 30.57 -44.94
CA ARG A 192 -11.11 29.14 -45.21
C ARG A 192 -12.18 28.80 -46.26
N ASP A 193 -12.07 27.61 -46.83
CA ASP A 193 -13.09 26.91 -47.64
C ASP A 193 -13.54 25.58 -46.98
N SER A 194 -14.50 24.89 -47.59
CA SER A 194 -14.98 23.53 -47.21
C SER A 194 -15.41 23.36 -45.75
N TYR A 195 -15.77 24.45 -45.08
CA TYR A 195 -16.12 24.50 -43.67
C TYR A 195 -17.61 24.18 -43.42
N ALA A 196 -17.93 23.76 -42.20
CA ALA A 196 -19.28 23.81 -41.68
C ALA A 196 -19.53 25.19 -41.05
N PHE A 197 -20.75 25.70 -41.15
CA PHE A 197 -21.16 26.90 -40.42
C PHE A 197 -22.60 26.75 -39.88
N ALA A 198 -22.89 27.49 -38.83
CA ALA A 198 -24.21 27.63 -38.23
C ALA A 198 -24.43 29.09 -37.83
N ILE A 199 -25.68 29.49 -37.61
CA ILE A 199 -26.03 30.80 -37.06
C ILE A 199 -27.02 30.64 -35.92
N ASP A 200 -26.77 31.35 -34.81
CA ASP A 200 -27.72 31.58 -33.74
C ASP A 200 -27.89 33.09 -33.56
N ASN A 201 -29.08 33.60 -33.87
CA ASN A 201 -29.41 35.03 -33.93
C ASN A 201 -28.37 35.85 -34.73
N GLU A 202 -27.56 36.69 -34.08
CA GLU A 202 -26.49 37.46 -34.70
C GLU A 202 -25.12 36.75 -34.77
N ILE A 203 -24.97 35.55 -34.20
CA ILE A 203 -23.68 34.87 -34.05
C ILE A 203 -23.52 33.78 -35.11
N VAL A 204 -22.56 33.95 -36.00
CA VAL A 204 -22.14 32.94 -36.98
C VAL A 204 -21.00 32.11 -36.42
N TYR A 205 -21.24 30.80 -36.26
CA TYR A 205 -20.24 29.82 -35.89
C TYR A 205 -19.64 29.16 -37.14
N LEU A 206 -18.32 29.00 -37.15
CA LEU A 206 -17.53 28.42 -38.24
C LEU A 206 -16.65 27.29 -37.68
N PHE A 207 -16.76 26.10 -38.27
CA PHE A 207 -16.08 24.90 -37.82
C PHE A 207 -15.45 24.12 -38.97
N GLY A 208 -14.23 23.60 -38.73
CA GLY A 208 -13.50 22.82 -39.72
C GLY A 208 -13.09 23.64 -40.94
N GLY A 209 -12.87 22.97 -42.07
CA GLY A 209 -12.52 23.56 -43.37
C GLY A 209 -11.03 23.43 -43.74
N PHE A 210 -10.68 24.01 -44.89
CA PHE A 210 -9.30 24.10 -45.40
C PHE A 210 -8.86 25.57 -45.41
N SER A 211 -7.60 25.86 -45.13
CA SER A 211 -7.04 27.23 -45.18
C SER A 211 -5.64 27.23 -45.77
N SER A 212 -5.47 27.89 -46.91
CA SER A 212 -4.19 28.10 -47.60
C SER A 212 -3.29 29.15 -46.95
N THR A 213 -3.80 29.93 -45.99
CA THR A 213 -3.03 30.96 -45.27
C THR A 213 -2.52 30.51 -43.90
N ALA A 214 -3.02 29.38 -43.38
CA ALA A 214 -2.62 28.84 -42.09
C ALA A 214 -1.38 27.93 -42.17
N SER A 215 -0.67 27.77 -41.05
CA SER A 215 0.48 26.84 -40.94
C SER A 215 0.09 25.36 -41.00
N VAL A 216 -1.17 25.06 -40.70
CA VAL A 216 -1.80 23.74 -40.87
C VAL A 216 -2.92 23.92 -41.88
N ALA A 217 -2.88 23.17 -42.99
CA ALA A 217 -3.81 23.40 -44.10
C ALA A 217 -5.26 22.95 -43.83
N ILE A 218 -5.45 21.96 -42.93
CA ILE A 218 -6.78 21.49 -42.51
C ILE A 218 -7.10 22.09 -41.13
N MET A 219 -8.22 22.78 -41.02
CA MET A 219 -8.70 23.38 -39.78
C MET A 219 -9.49 22.39 -38.94
N ASN A 220 -9.23 22.36 -37.64
CA ASN A 220 -10.11 21.75 -36.63
C ASN A 220 -10.44 22.75 -35.49
N SER A 221 -10.60 24.02 -35.87
CA SER A 221 -10.94 25.14 -34.99
C SER A 221 -12.42 25.49 -35.07
N LEU A 222 -12.98 25.93 -33.95
CA LEU A 222 -14.32 26.53 -33.85
C LEU A 222 -14.17 28.03 -33.58
N ILE A 223 -14.78 28.84 -34.44
CA ILE A 223 -14.75 30.31 -34.41
C ILE A 223 -16.19 30.82 -34.34
N GLN A 224 -16.41 31.93 -33.64
CA GLN A 224 -17.65 32.72 -33.73
C GLN A 224 -17.38 34.12 -34.31
N PHE A 225 -18.37 34.70 -34.99
CA PHE A 225 -18.44 36.10 -35.41
C PHE A 225 -19.77 36.69 -34.96
N ASN A 226 -19.79 37.94 -34.48
CA ASN A 226 -21.05 38.63 -34.15
C ASN A 226 -21.37 39.70 -35.21
N LEU A 227 -22.52 39.56 -35.88
CA LEU A 227 -22.97 40.39 -37.01
C LEU A 227 -23.57 41.75 -36.63
N THR A 228 -23.83 42.05 -35.35
CA THR A 228 -24.37 43.36 -34.92
C THR A 228 -23.40 44.52 -35.07
N LYS A 229 -22.09 44.23 -35.12
CA LYS A 229 -21.05 45.26 -35.10
C LYS A 229 -20.77 45.82 -36.50
N SER A 230 -20.59 47.14 -36.60
CA SER A 230 -20.14 47.82 -37.82
C SER A 230 -18.75 47.39 -38.29
N GLU A 231 -17.91 46.97 -37.35
CA GLU A 231 -16.68 46.22 -37.58
C GLU A 231 -16.80 44.86 -36.89
N LEU A 232 -16.82 43.78 -37.68
CA LEU A 232 -16.99 42.43 -37.16
C LEU A 232 -15.78 42.03 -36.32
N THR A 233 -16.03 41.44 -35.16
CA THR A 233 -15.01 40.81 -34.32
C THR A 233 -15.26 39.31 -34.27
N TYR A 234 -14.21 38.51 -34.45
CA TYR A 234 -14.28 37.07 -34.21
C TYR A 234 -13.86 36.70 -32.78
N THR A 235 -14.12 35.45 -32.39
CA THR A 235 -13.49 34.81 -31.24
C THR A 235 -13.20 33.37 -31.60
N ILE A 236 -11.98 32.90 -31.36
CA ILE A 236 -11.64 31.48 -31.52
C ILE A 236 -12.08 30.77 -30.23
N ILE A 237 -13.17 30.02 -30.28
CA ILE A 237 -13.73 29.27 -29.13
C ILE A 237 -12.85 28.05 -28.82
N ASN A 238 -12.39 27.36 -29.88
CA ASN A 238 -11.34 26.35 -29.76
C ASN A 238 -10.36 26.48 -30.94
N LYS A 239 -9.06 26.53 -30.66
CA LYS A 239 -8.00 26.53 -31.68
C LYS A 239 -7.83 25.15 -32.34
N GLU A 240 -8.07 24.07 -31.60
CA GLU A 240 -7.87 22.68 -32.07
C GLU A 240 -8.69 21.71 -31.21
N PHE A 241 -9.63 20.97 -31.81
CA PHE A 241 -10.17 19.77 -31.17
C PHE A 241 -9.17 18.61 -31.31
N LYS A 242 -8.68 18.12 -30.17
CA LYS A 242 -7.77 16.96 -30.11
C LYS A 242 -8.57 15.67 -30.05
N SER A 243 -8.04 14.63 -30.69
CA SER A 243 -8.58 13.27 -30.67
C SER A 243 -7.49 12.26 -31.01
N PRO A 244 -7.55 11.00 -30.54
CA PRO A 244 -6.66 9.94 -31.00
C PRO A 244 -6.70 9.79 -32.53
N SER A 245 -5.54 9.58 -33.16
CA SER A 245 -5.44 9.20 -34.57
C SER A 245 -6.31 7.95 -34.86
N PRO A 246 -6.96 7.85 -36.04
CA PRO A 246 -7.77 6.68 -36.41
C PRO A 246 -6.98 5.38 -36.26
N ARG A 247 -7.58 4.36 -35.64
CA ARG A 247 -6.87 3.15 -35.21
C ARG A 247 -7.79 1.94 -34.97
N LYS A 248 -7.23 0.74 -35.11
CA LYS A 248 -7.83 -0.56 -34.76
C LYS A 248 -6.93 -1.32 -33.79
N SER A 249 -7.46 -2.38 -33.17
CA SER A 249 -6.76 -3.29 -32.26
C SER A 249 -6.01 -2.56 -31.14
N HIS A 250 -6.61 -1.46 -30.66
CA HIS A 250 -6.21 -0.74 -29.46
C HIS A 250 -7.08 -1.18 -28.29
N SER A 251 -6.84 -0.62 -27.10
CA SER A 251 -7.60 -0.95 -25.90
C SER A 251 -8.20 0.29 -25.23
N LEU A 252 -9.26 0.09 -24.45
CA LEU A 252 -9.99 1.11 -23.70
C LEU A 252 -10.41 0.51 -22.35
N CYS A 253 -10.36 1.27 -21.27
CA CYS A 253 -10.85 0.85 -19.94
C CYS A 253 -11.49 2.01 -19.18
N ALA A 254 -12.29 1.72 -18.15
CA ALA A 254 -12.92 2.73 -17.31
C ALA A 254 -12.24 2.81 -15.93
N ALA A 255 -11.56 3.92 -15.65
CA ALA A 255 -10.86 4.18 -14.38
C ALA A 255 -11.02 5.65 -13.98
N GLN A 256 -11.02 5.97 -12.68
CA GLN A 256 -11.15 7.35 -12.17
C GLN A 256 -12.33 8.16 -12.77
N ALA A 257 -13.47 7.49 -13.03
CA ALA A 257 -14.64 8.05 -13.75
C ALA A 257 -14.40 8.51 -15.20
N LYS A 258 -13.28 8.10 -15.83
CA LYS A 258 -12.87 8.45 -17.20
C LYS A 258 -12.54 7.21 -18.02
N LEU A 259 -12.37 7.37 -19.33
CA LEU A 259 -12.01 6.27 -20.24
C LEU A 259 -10.58 6.42 -20.76
N PHE A 260 -9.71 5.46 -20.48
CA PHE A 260 -8.29 5.49 -20.87
C PHE A 260 -8.04 4.58 -22.07
N LEU A 261 -7.47 5.14 -23.14
CA LEU A 261 -7.16 4.50 -24.41
C LEU A 261 -5.65 4.36 -24.59
N PHE A 262 -5.18 3.18 -25.03
CA PHE A 262 -3.77 2.95 -25.34
C PHE A 262 -3.56 2.18 -26.66
N GLY A 263 -2.54 2.62 -27.41
CA GLY A 263 -1.92 1.84 -28.49
C GLY A 263 -2.80 1.57 -29.71
N GLY A 264 -2.60 0.41 -30.33
CA GLY A 264 -3.25 -0.03 -31.58
C GLY A 264 -2.44 0.29 -32.84
N GLN A 265 -3.08 0.18 -34.00
CA GLN A 265 -2.44 0.40 -35.31
C GLN A 265 -3.37 1.04 -36.35
N ASN A 266 -2.77 1.63 -37.38
CA ASN A 266 -3.40 2.13 -38.59
C ASN A 266 -2.43 1.98 -39.78
N GLY A 267 -2.81 1.21 -40.80
CA GLY A 267 -1.86 0.64 -41.75
C GLY A 267 -0.73 -0.09 -41.01
N ASP A 268 0.50 0.25 -41.39
CA ASP A 268 1.75 -0.25 -40.80
C ASP A 268 2.21 0.60 -39.59
N THR A 269 1.50 1.68 -39.26
CA THR A 269 1.83 2.52 -38.09
C THR A 269 1.21 1.91 -36.83
N TYR A 270 2.05 1.48 -35.90
CA TYR A 270 1.66 1.10 -34.54
C TYR A 270 1.81 2.29 -33.58
N TYR A 271 1.02 2.31 -32.52
CA TYR A 271 0.99 3.39 -31.54
C TYR A 271 1.32 2.91 -30.11
N ASN A 272 1.86 3.80 -29.28
CA ASN A 272 2.02 3.67 -27.81
C ASN A 272 1.63 4.95 -27.06
N ASP A 273 0.81 5.81 -27.68
CA ASP A 273 0.26 6.99 -27.03
C ASP A 273 -0.88 6.61 -26.06
N LEU A 274 -0.97 7.37 -24.98
CA LEU A 274 -2.04 7.27 -23.97
C LEU A 274 -2.98 8.47 -24.13
N TRP A 275 -4.27 8.19 -24.22
CA TRP A 275 -5.33 9.19 -24.28
C TRP A 275 -6.36 8.95 -23.19
N VAL A 276 -6.98 10.01 -22.70
CA VAL A 276 -8.14 9.93 -21.81
C VAL A 276 -9.31 10.71 -22.39
N PHE A 277 -10.51 10.14 -22.24
CA PHE A 277 -11.78 10.77 -22.54
C PHE A 277 -12.55 11.03 -21.25
N ASP A 278 -13.08 12.24 -21.08
CA ASP A 278 -13.99 12.55 -19.98
C ASP A 278 -15.45 12.41 -20.45
N PRO A 279 -16.22 11.43 -19.93
CA PRO A 279 -17.60 11.19 -20.33
C PRO A 279 -18.60 12.11 -19.62
N ASP A 280 -18.16 12.86 -18.59
CA ASP A 280 -19.04 13.63 -17.71
C ASP A 280 -18.76 15.15 -17.78
N ASN A 281 -17.51 15.59 -17.98
CA ASN A 281 -17.17 17.03 -17.99
C ASN A 281 -15.81 17.40 -18.66
N PRO A 282 -15.82 18.03 -19.84
CA PRO A 282 -16.78 17.92 -20.94
C PRO A 282 -16.36 16.80 -21.91
N TYR A 283 -17.29 16.32 -22.75
CA TYR A 283 -17.08 15.30 -23.80
C TYR A 283 -15.89 15.63 -24.73
N SER A 284 -14.68 15.21 -24.35
CA SER A 284 -13.44 15.62 -24.99
C SER A 284 -12.30 14.63 -24.74
N TRP A 285 -11.38 14.54 -25.70
CA TRP A 285 -10.17 13.74 -25.62
C TRP A 285 -8.97 14.61 -25.26
N SER A 286 -8.11 14.10 -24.38
CA SER A 286 -6.79 14.68 -24.11
C SER A 286 -5.69 13.62 -24.14
N SER A 287 -4.53 13.99 -24.70
CA SER A 287 -3.33 13.17 -24.73
C SER A 287 -2.59 13.28 -23.40
N ILE A 288 -2.29 12.15 -22.75
CA ILE A 288 -1.50 12.12 -21.51
C ILE A 288 -0.02 11.97 -21.85
N MET A 289 0.82 12.87 -21.32
CA MET A 289 2.26 12.66 -21.29
C MET A 289 2.60 11.69 -20.16
N THR A 290 3.29 10.59 -20.49
CA THR A 290 3.62 9.54 -19.52
C THR A 290 5.12 9.50 -19.24
N ALA A 291 5.49 9.15 -18.01
CA ALA A 291 6.87 8.98 -17.57
C ALA A 291 7.27 7.50 -17.45
N GLY A 292 8.53 7.24 -17.09
CA GLY A 292 9.03 5.88 -16.79
C GLY A 292 9.42 5.08 -18.04
N ASN A 293 9.04 3.80 -18.06
CA ASN A 293 9.36 2.85 -19.13
C ASN A 293 8.09 2.44 -19.91
N PRO A 294 7.62 3.27 -20.87
CA PRO A 294 6.42 2.96 -21.64
C PRO A 294 6.58 1.68 -22.49
N PRO A 295 5.50 0.94 -22.74
CA PRO A 295 5.50 -0.16 -23.69
C PRO A 295 5.92 0.30 -25.10
N SER A 296 6.51 -0.61 -25.87
CA SER A 296 6.68 -0.46 -27.31
C SER A 296 5.34 -0.29 -28.02
N ALA A 297 5.33 0.40 -29.17
CA ALA A 297 4.16 0.55 -30.03
C ALA A 297 3.58 -0.82 -30.39
N ARG A 298 2.28 -1.03 -30.11
CA ARG A 298 1.67 -2.37 -30.15
C ARG A 298 0.15 -2.37 -30.33
N ALA A 299 -0.35 -3.40 -30.99
CA ALA A 299 -1.77 -3.65 -31.21
C ALA A 299 -2.16 -5.08 -30.76
N GLY A 300 -3.43 -5.30 -30.41
CA GLY A 300 -3.95 -6.59 -29.94
C GLY A 300 -3.37 -7.05 -28.60
N HIS A 301 -2.84 -6.12 -27.79
CA HIS A 301 -2.36 -6.40 -26.45
C HIS A 301 -3.56 -6.60 -25.49
N ALA A 302 -3.40 -7.46 -24.49
CA ALA A 302 -4.40 -7.60 -23.44
C ALA A 302 -4.29 -6.42 -22.45
N PHE A 303 -5.41 -5.90 -21.98
CA PHE A 303 -5.50 -4.60 -21.29
C PHE A 303 -6.66 -4.60 -20.29
N ASP A 304 -6.42 -4.17 -19.05
CA ASP A 304 -7.46 -4.01 -18.03
C ASP A 304 -7.03 -3.03 -16.93
N SER A 305 -7.98 -2.54 -16.12
CA SER A 305 -7.72 -1.57 -15.05
C SER A 305 -8.50 -1.84 -13.76
N GLN A 306 -7.83 -1.61 -12.63
CA GLN A 306 -8.44 -1.66 -11.30
C GLN A 306 -7.70 -0.69 -10.39
N GLY A 307 -8.47 0.19 -9.76
CA GLY A 307 -7.96 1.33 -9.01
C GLY A 307 -7.28 2.35 -9.89
N ASP A 308 -6.18 2.90 -9.38
CA ASP A 308 -5.30 3.80 -10.12
C ASP A 308 -4.20 3.04 -10.89
N ILE A 309 -4.48 1.79 -11.28
CA ILE A 309 -3.56 0.91 -12.03
C ILE A 309 -4.22 0.41 -13.31
N VAL A 310 -3.53 0.59 -14.44
CA VAL A 310 -3.81 -0.08 -15.72
C VAL A 310 -2.70 -1.07 -15.99
N VAL A 311 -3.03 -2.29 -16.43
CA VAL A 311 -2.06 -3.34 -16.78
C VAL A 311 -2.13 -3.63 -18.27
N ILE A 312 -0.97 -3.92 -18.88
CA ILE A 312 -0.82 -4.33 -20.28
C ILE A 312 0.00 -5.61 -20.35
N PHE A 313 -0.48 -6.59 -21.13
CA PHE A 313 0.27 -7.78 -21.47
C PHE A 313 0.33 -8.04 -22.99
N GLY A 314 1.52 -8.31 -23.51
CA GLY A 314 1.73 -8.83 -24.86
C GLY A 314 1.25 -7.91 -26.00
N GLY A 315 0.60 -8.49 -27.01
CA GLY A 315 0.23 -7.84 -28.27
C GLY A 315 1.23 -8.11 -29.39
N SER A 316 1.16 -7.35 -30.49
CA SER A 316 2.15 -7.36 -31.57
C SER A 316 2.64 -5.95 -31.89
N ASP A 317 3.94 -5.84 -32.19
CA ASP A 317 4.63 -4.65 -32.70
C ASP A 317 4.70 -4.61 -34.25
N GLY A 318 4.07 -5.59 -34.91
CA GLY A 318 4.15 -5.79 -36.36
C GLY A 318 5.30 -6.70 -36.83
N ASN A 319 6.26 -7.02 -35.97
CA ASN A 319 7.36 -7.94 -36.27
C ASN A 319 7.23 -9.29 -35.54
N SER A 320 6.60 -9.29 -34.36
CA SER A 320 6.50 -10.45 -33.46
C SER A 320 5.26 -10.38 -32.57
N TYR A 321 4.92 -11.48 -31.89
CA TYR A 321 4.05 -11.43 -30.71
C TYR A 321 4.85 -11.29 -29.40
N LEU A 322 4.43 -10.35 -28.56
CA LEU A 322 5.13 -9.94 -27.34
C LEU A 322 4.61 -10.72 -26.12
N ASN A 323 5.46 -10.90 -25.11
CA ASN A 323 5.10 -11.50 -23.80
C ASN A 323 5.48 -10.64 -22.60
N ASP A 324 5.74 -9.35 -22.80
CA ASP A 324 6.08 -8.45 -21.69
C ASP A 324 4.84 -7.86 -21.00
N LEU A 325 4.97 -7.69 -19.68
CA LEU A 325 3.95 -7.19 -18.76
C LEU A 325 4.37 -5.79 -18.28
N TYR A 326 3.45 -4.83 -18.33
CA TYR A 326 3.64 -3.47 -17.81
C TYR A 326 2.45 -3.08 -16.95
N TYR A 327 2.67 -2.10 -16.08
CA TYR A 327 1.60 -1.34 -15.46
C TYR A 327 1.84 0.17 -15.57
N LEU A 328 0.75 0.92 -15.57
CA LEU A 328 0.71 2.38 -15.47
C LEU A 328 0.11 2.76 -14.13
N ASN A 329 0.82 3.55 -13.34
CA ASN A 329 0.25 4.26 -12.20
C ASN A 329 -0.48 5.51 -12.73
N LEU A 330 -1.80 5.61 -12.52
CA LEU A 330 -2.66 6.71 -12.96
C LEU A 330 -2.59 7.96 -12.06
N ILE A 331 -2.00 7.87 -10.86
CA ILE A 331 -1.70 9.03 -10.00
C ILE A 331 -0.51 9.79 -10.61
N THR A 332 0.58 9.08 -10.87
CA THR A 332 1.85 9.66 -11.36
C THR A 332 2.02 9.62 -12.89
N ASN A 333 1.05 9.04 -13.61
CA ASN A 333 1.10 8.78 -15.05
C ASN A 333 2.41 8.11 -15.52
N THR A 334 2.95 7.21 -14.69
CA THR A 334 4.26 6.58 -14.87
C THR A 334 4.12 5.11 -15.25
N TRP A 335 4.67 4.74 -16.41
CA TRP A 335 4.78 3.35 -16.88
C TRP A 335 5.94 2.62 -16.21
N ASN A 336 5.71 1.39 -15.83
CA ASN A 336 6.68 0.50 -15.20
C ASN A 336 6.63 -0.87 -15.87
N LYS A 337 7.80 -1.41 -16.26
CA LYS A 337 7.90 -2.79 -16.77
C LYS A 337 7.98 -3.76 -15.60
N VAL A 338 7.21 -4.84 -15.65
CA VAL A 338 7.25 -5.92 -14.66
C VAL A 338 8.27 -6.96 -15.10
N THR A 339 9.14 -7.36 -14.17
CA THR A 339 10.06 -8.49 -14.33
C THR A 339 9.64 -9.58 -13.34
N PRO A 340 8.90 -10.62 -13.78
CA PRO A 340 8.47 -11.69 -12.90
C PRO A 340 9.64 -12.50 -12.33
N SER A 341 9.48 -12.99 -11.11
CA SER A 341 10.44 -13.87 -10.43
C SER A 341 10.29 -15.35 -10.82
N SER A 342 9.27 -15.70 -11.62
CA SER A 342 9.01 -17.05 -12.13
C SER A 342 9.80 -17.34 -13.42
N THR A 343 10.45 -18.51 -13.49
CA THR A 343 11.15 -18.98 -14.69
C THR A 343 10.21 -19.46 -15.80
N ASN A 344 9.06 -20.03 -15.43
CA ASN A 344 8.00 -20.37 -16.38
C ASN A 344 7.14 -19.12 -16.64
N LEU A 345 6.92 -18.78 -17.90
CA LEU A 345 6.28 -17.54 -18.34
C LEU A 345 5.33 -17.81 -19.52
N PRO A 346 4.24 -17.03 -19.65
CA PRO A 346 3.39 -17.08 -20.84
C PRO A 346 4.19 -16.77 -22.12
N SER A 347 3.85 -17.50 -23.19
CA SER A 347 4.34 -17.29 -24.54
C SER A 347 3.85 -15.98 -25.16
N GLY A 348 4.62 -15.45 -26.12
CA GLY A 348 4.29 -14.24 -26.87
C GLY A 348 2.97 -14.38 -27.62
N ARG A 349 2.04 -13.45 -27.39
CA ARG A 349 0.65 -13.58 -27.87
C ARG A 349 -0.02 -12.24 -28.17
N THR A 350 -0.93 -12.27 -29.14
CA THR A 350 -1.86 -11.18 -29.48
C THR A 350 -3.31 -11.65 -29.41
N GLU A 351 -4.24 -10.70 -29.27
CA GLU A 351 -5.68 -10.93 -29.14
C GLU A 351 -6.03 -11.97 -28.05
N ALA A 352 -5.31 -11.93 -26.93
CA ALA A 352 -5.65 -12.62 -25.69
C ALA A 352 -6.54 -11.72 -24.81
N CYS A 353 -7.42 -12.28 -23.99
CA CYS A 353 -8.12 -11.52 -22.96
C CYS A 353 -7.26 -11.35 -21.70
N MET A 354 -7.62 -10.39 -20.85
CA MET A 354 -7.08 -10.26 -19.50
C MET A 354 -8.13 -9.66 -18.56
N GLN A 355 -8.10 -10.07 -17.29
CA GLN A 355 -8.85 -9.41 -16.21
C GLN A 355 -7.98 -9.32 -14.95
N MET A 356 -7.99 -8.16 -14.29
CA MET A 356 -7.33 -7.87 -13.03
C MET A 356 -8.34 -7.80 -11.89
N PHE A 357 -8.07 -8.57 -10.84
CA PHE A 357 -8.73 -8.44 -9.54
C PHE A 357 -7.67 -8.61 -8.45
N LEU A 358 -7.13 -7.49 -7.99
CA LEU A 358 -5.94 -7.45 -7.14
C LEU A 358 -6.12 -8.33 -5.88
N PRO A 359 -5.14 -9.21 -5.56
CA PRO A 359 -3.74 -9.15 -6.00
C PRO A 359 -3.43 -9.93 -7.29
N TYR A 360 -4.44 -10.32 -8.08
CA TYR A 360 -4.31 -11.22 -9.22
C TYR A 360 -4.58 -10.57 -10.57
N VAL A 361 -3.87 -11.04 -11.60
CA VAL A 361 -4.18 -10.78 -13.02
C VAL A 361 -4.26 -12.12 -13.75
N TYR A 362 -5.36 -12.33 -14.47
CA TYR A 362 -5.64 -13.53 -15.26
C TYR A 362 -5.50 -13.21 -16.74
N ILE A 363 -4.79 -14.06 -17.48
CA ILE A 363 -4.60 -13.94 -18.94
C ILE A 363 -4.97 -15.29 -19.55
N PHE A 364 -5.81 -15.29 -20.59
CA PHE A 364 -6.28 -16.53 -21.21
C PHE A 364 -6.17 -16.50 -22.73
N GLY A 365 -5.79 -17.65 -23.30
CA GLY A 365 -5.76 -17.92 -24.73
C GLY A 365 -4.96 -16.90 -25.55
N GLY A 366 -5.46 -16.59 -26.75
CA GLY A 366 -4.82 -15.71 -27.73
C GLY A 366 -4.07 -16.47 -28.82
N LYS A 367 -3.48 -15.71 -29.74
CA LYS A 367 -2.71 -16.22 -30.89
C LYS A 367 -1.21 -16.03 -30.69
N THR A 368 -0.44 -17.08 -30.92
CA THR A 368 1.03 -17.13 -30.80
C THR A 368 1.69 -17.54 -32.13
N GLU A 369 3.02 -17.51 -32.17
CA GLU A 369 3.81 -18.04 -33.30
C GLU A 369 3.63 -19.55 -33.51
N SER A 370 3.18 -20.28 -32.48
CA SER A 370 2.89 -21.72 -32.54
C SER A 370 1.43 -22.05 -32.84
N GLY A 371 0.58 -21.04 -33.10
CA GLY A 371 -0.85 -21.18 -33.29
C GLY A 371 -1.68 -20.55 -32.17
N ILE A 372 -2.98 -20.82 -32.18
CA ILE A 372 -3.94 -20.32 -31.18
C ILE A 372 -3.95 -21.29 -29.98
N ILE A 373 -4.18 -20.77 -28.77
CA ILE A 373 -4.11 -21.54 -27.51
C ILE A 373 -5.27 -21.25 -26.54
N ASN A 374 -5.39 -22.08 -25.51
CA ASN A 374 -6.41 -22.08 -24.44
C ASN A 374 -5.78 -22.29 -23.05
N ASP A 375 -4.55 -21.80 -22.83
CA ASP A 375 -3.92 -21.78 -21.51
C ASP A 375 -4.49 -20.64 -20.64
N LEU A 376 -4.66 -20.91 -19.33
CA LEU A 376 -5.00 -19.90 -18.32
C LEU A 376 -3.79 -19.62 -17.45
N TRP A 377 -3.30 -18.39 -17.50
CA TRP A 377 -2.22 -17.88 -16.67
C TRP A 377 -2.74 -16.99 -15.56
N LEU A 378 -2.13 -17.11 -14.39
CA LEU A 378 -2.33 -16.26 -13.22
C LEU A 378 -1.01 -15.59 -12.88
N TYR A 379 -0.94 -14.26 -12.97
CA TYR A 379 0.11 -13.46 -12.34
C TYR A 379 -0.35 -13.02 -10.95
N ASN A 380 0.44 -13.32 -9.93
CA ASN A 380 0.20 -12.87 -8.56
C ASN A 380 1.12 -11.69 -8.24
N THR A 381 0.53 -10.52 -7.97
CA THR A 381 1.25 -9.30 -7.55
C THR A 381 1.93 -9.44 -6.19
N GLY A 382 1.48 -10.38 -5.33
CA GLY A 382 2.12 -10.65 -4.05
C GLY A 382 3.46 -11.37 -4.23
N THR A 383 3.46 -12.51 -4.91
CA THR A 383 4.70 -13.29 -5.15
C THR A 383 5.57 -12.77 -6.30
N ASN A 384 5.07 -11.86 -7.13
CA ASN A 384 5.67 -11.48 -8.43
C ASN A 384 5.90 -12.71 -9.36
N THR A 385 5.01 -13.70 -9.32
CA THR A 385 5.15 -14.93 -10.15
C THR A 385 3.96 -15.16 -11.07
N PHE A 386 4.26 -15.68 -12.26
CA PHE A 386 3.30 -16.38 -13.10
C PHE A 386 3.11 -17.82 -12.63
N THR A 387 1.85 -18.26 -12.65
CA THR A 387 1.42 -19.64 -12.40
C THR A 387 0.53 -20.08 -13.57
N LEU A 388 0.83 -21.24 -14.16
CA LEU A 388 -0.05 -21.87 -15.15
C LEU A 388 -1.20 -22.56 -14.39
N VAL A 389 -2.42 -22.07 -14.56
CA VAL A 389 -3.64 -22.57 -13.88
C VAL A 389 -4.30 -23.69 -14.68
N TYR A 390 -4.26 -23.59 -16.01
CA TYR A 390 -4.78 -24.59 -16.94
C TYR A 390 -3.83 -24.70 -18.14
N GLU A 391 -3.30 -25.89 -18.39
CA GLU A 391 -2.44 -26.20 -19.55
C GLU A 391 -3.26 -26.19 -20.85
N ALA A 392 -2.72 -25.56 -21.91
CA ALA A 392 -3.33 -25.57 -23.23
C ALA A 392 -3.47 -27.02 -23.78
N LYS A 393 -4.62 -27.32 -24.38
CA LYS A 393 -4.99 -28.64 -24.90
C LYS A 393 -5.68 -28.51 -26.24
N SER A 394 -5.04 -29.05 -27.28
CA SER A 394 -5.63 -29.14 -28.62
C SER A 394 -6.84 -30.08 -28.63
N GLY A 395 -7.91 -29.71 -29.33
CA GLY A 395 -9.13 -30.50 -29.48
C GLY A 395 -9.99 -30.68 -28.21
N ALA A 396 -9.64 -30.04 -27.10
CA ALA A 396 -10.40 -30.09 -25.84
C ALA A 396 -11.15 -28.77 -25.58
N ASN A 397 -12.25 -28.84 -24.83
CA ASN A 397 -13.00 -27.65 -24.38
C ASN A 397 -12.34 -26.99 -23.15
N PRO A 398 -12.39 -25.65 -23.03
CA PRO A 398 -12.78 -24.70 -24.08
C PRO A 398 -11.75 -24.71 -25.20
N TYR A 399 -12.20 -24.49 -26.45
CA TYR A 399 -11.31 -24.57 -27.61
C TYR A 399 -10.20 -23.50 -27.56
N PRO A 400 -9.03 -23.76 -28.20
CA PRO A 400 -8.05 -22.72 -28.50
C PRO A 400 -8.72 -21.51 -29.16
N VAL A 401 -8.63 -20.34 -28.51
CA VAL A 401 -9.44 -19.17 -28.88
C VAL A 401 -8.65 -17.87 -28.79
N TYR A 402 -8.87 -16.99 -29.77
CA TYR A 402 -8.31 -15.63 -29.81
C TYR A 402 -9.39 -14.59 -30.20
N GLY A 403 -9.13 -13.33 -29.87
CA GLY A 403 -10.07 -12.22 -30.08
C GLY A 403 -11.37 -12.36 -29.29
N HIS A 404 -11.34 -13.12 -28.20
CA HIS A 404 -12.44 -13.33 -27.27
C HIS A 404 -12.42 -12.28 -26.16
N MET A 405 -13.50 -12.21 -25.39
CA MET A 405 -13.54 -11.42 -24.15
C MET A 405 -13.47 -12.32 -22.93
N CYS A 406 -13.05 -11.78 -21.78
CA CYS A 406 -13.14 -12.47 -20.50
C CYS A 406 -13.62 -11.52 -19.40
N GLU A 407 -14.22 -12.08 -18.36
CA GLU A 407 -14.70 -11.30 -17.21
C GLU A 407 -14.66 -12.12 -15.92
N LEU A 408 -14.47 -11.44 -14.78
CA LEU A 408 -14.59 -12.04 -13.45
C LEU A 408 -15.93 -11.70 -12.79
N SER A 409 -16.58 -12.71 -12.22
CA SER A 409 -17.74 -12.55 -11.36
C SER A 409 -17.64 -13.44 -10.12
N SER A 410 -18.56 -13.28 -9.17
CA SER A 410 -18.67 -14.12 -7.97
C SER A 410 -20.04 -14.77 -7.89
N ASP A 411 -20.07 -16.09 -7.65
CA ASP A 411 -21.34 -16.80 -7.44
C ASP A 411 -21.99 -16.46 -6.08
N ILE A 412 -23.20 -16.98 -5.85
CA ILE A 412 -23.96 -16.77 -4.60
C ILE A 412 -23.30 -17.39 -3.35
N TYR A 413 -22.25 -18.19 -3.52
CA TYR A 413 -21.47 -18.82 -2.45
C TYR A 413 -20.10 -18.14 -2.26
N GLY A 414 -19.77 -17.11 -3.05
CA GLY A 414 -18.50 -16.38 -3.00
C GLY A 414 -17.37 -17.01 -3.82
N ASN A 415 -17.61 -18.04 -4.63
CA ASN A 415 -16.60 -18.55 -5.55
C ASN A 415 -16.32 -17.55 -6.67
N VAL A 416 -15.04 -17.35 -6.98
CA VAL A 416 -14.63 -16.55 -8.14
C VAL A 416 -14.77 -17.38 -9.41
N LEU A 417 -15.53 -16.84 -10.37
CA LEU A 417 -15.79 -17.41 -11.68
C LEU A 417 -15.13 -16.54 -12.76
N PHE A 418 -14.36 -17.18 -13.65
CA PHE A 418 -13.75 -16.56 -14.82
C PHE A 418 -14.51 -17.00 -16.07
N TYR A 419 -15.18 -16.05 -16.71
CA TYR A 419 -15.95 -16.25 -17.93
C TYR A 419 -15.06 -15.97 -19.14
N THR A 420 -15.18 -16.77 -20.19
CA THR A 420 -14.55 -16.53 -21.49
C THR A 420 -15.64 -16.54 -22.56
N MET A 421 -15.71 -15.50 -23.37
CA MET A 421 -16.88 -15.16 -24.18
C MET A 421 -16.50 -14.91 -25.64
N LEU A 422 -17.09 -15.71 -26.54
CA LEU A 422 -17.00 -15.62 -28.00
C LEU A 422 -15.54 -15.74 -28.52
N GLY A 423 -15.21 -15.11 -29.64
CA GLY A 423 -13.87 -15.15 -30.25
C GLY A 423 -13.80 -15.95 -31.56
N SER A 424 -12.65 -16.53 -31.85
CA SER A 424 -12.44 -17.43 -33.00
C SER A 424 -11.34 -18.45 -32.73
N THR A 425 -11.43 -19.60 -33.38
CA THR A 425 -10.44 -20.69 -33.33
C THR A 425 -9.54 -20.68 -34.57
N ASP A 426 -8.75 -21.75 -34.78
CA ASP A 426 -8.01 -21.96 -36.03
C ASP A 426 -8.90 -21.82 -37.28
N GLY A 427 -8.31 -21.31 -38.36
CA GLY A 427 -9.02 -21.01 -39.62
C GLY A 427 -9.94 -19.79 -39.59
N ASP A 428 -9.84 -18.93 -38.56
CA ASP A 428 -10.76 -17.82 -38.29
C ASP A 428 -12.23 -18.26 -38.16
N MET A 429 -12.45 -19.54 -37.79
CA MET A 429 -13.79 -20.06 -37.50
C MET A 429 -14.32 -19.36 -36.23
N PRO A 430 -15.44 -18.62 -36.30
CA PRO A 430 -15.89 -17.80 -35.19
C PRO A 430 -16.56 -18.67 -34.12
N LEU A 431 -16.13 -18.48 -32.87
CA LEU A 431 -16.58 -19.24 -31.72
C LEU A 431 -17.79 -18.53 -31.08
N GLY A 432 -18.88 -19.28 -30.88
CA GLY A 432 -20.12 -18.78 -30.29
C GLY A 432 -20.24 -19.03 -28.78
N SER A 433 -19.27 -19.71 -28.15
CA SER A 433 -19.40 -20.16 -26.76
C SER A 433 -19.20 -19.04 -25.74
N VAL A 434 -19.95 -19.16 -24.65
CA VAL A 434 -19.50 -18.71 -23.34
C VAL A 434 -19.07 -19.95 -22.56
N ASP A 435 -17.91 -19.90 -21.93
CA ASP A 435 -17.33 -20.98 -21.12
C ASP A 435 -16.92 -20.43 -19.75
N VAL A 436 -17.10 -21.20 -18.67
CA VAL A 436 -16.96 -20.70 -17.28
C VAL A 436 -16.00 -21.56 -16.46
N PHE A 437 -14.90 -20.97 -15.99
CA PHE A 437 -13.91 -21.59 -15.12
C PHE A 437 -14.11 -21.19 -13.65
N ASN A 438 -14.20 -22.19 -12.77
CA ASN A 438 -14.25 -21.99 -11.33
C ASN A 438 -12.83 -21.89 -10.77
N MET A 439 -12.46 -20.72 -10.24
CA MET A 439 -11.13 -20.52 -9.67
C MET A 439 -10.86 -21.34 -8.41
N THR A 440 -11.89 -21.56 -7.58
CA THR A 440 -11.80 -22.31 -6.30
C THR A 440 -11.47 -23.79 -6.54
N SER A 441 -12.21 -24.45 -7.43
CA SER A 441 -12.07 -25.88 -7.74
C SER A 441 -11.14 -26.19 -8.91
N LYS A 442 -10.63 -25.15 -9.60
CA LYS A 442 -9.75 -25.20 -10.77
C LYS A 442 -10.30 -26.07 -11.91
N LYS A 443 -11.59 -25.91 -12.22
CA LYS A 443 -12.31 -26.67 -13.25
C LYS A 443 -13.25 -25.77 -14.05
N TRP A 444 -13.39 -26.08 -15.33
CA TRP A 444 -14.51 -25.60 -16.13
C TRP A 444 -15.82 -26.20 -15.59
N ILE A 445 -16.85 -25.38 -15.37
CA ILE A 445 -18.17 -25.79 -14.87
C ILE A 445 -19.10 -26.01 -16.05
N ASN A 446 -19.37 -24.92 -16.76
CA ASN A 446 -20.23 -24.88 -17.94
C ASN A 446 -19.32 -24.64 -19.14
N LEU A 447 -19.54 -25.44 -20.17
CA LEU A 447 -18.83 -25.40 -21.43
C LEU A 447 -19.87 -25.37 -22.55
N HIS A 448 -19.69 -24.47 -23.52
CA HIS A 448 -20.49 -24.34 -24.73
C HIS A 448 -21.97 -23.97 -24.52
N TYR A 449 -22.23 -22.67 -24.31
CA TYR A 449 -23.49 -22.03 -24.69
C TYR A 449 -23.48 -21.66 -26.18
N ASP A 450 -24.31 -22.27 -27.04
CA ASP A 450 -24.36 -21.90 -28.48
C ASP A 450 -25.27 -20.68 -28.70
N ALA A 451 -24.66 -19.51 -28.90
CA ALA A 451 -25.36 -18.25 -29.12
C ALA A 451 -26.08 -18.10 -30.49
N GLY A 452 -26.37 -19.20 -31.20
CA GLY A 452 -27.37 -19.24 -32.27
C GLY A 452 -26.98 -18.49 -33.55
N GLY A 453 -25.69 -18.49 -33.90
CA GLY A 453 -25.17 -17.86 -35.12
C GLY A 453 -24.69 -16.41 -34.95
N SER A 454 -24.59 -15.92 -33.71
CA SER A 454 -24.02 -14.60 -33.38
C SER A 454 -22.48 -14.59 -33.32
N ASN A 455 -21.84 -15.70 -33.68
CA ASN A 455 -20.42 -15.99 -33.56
C ASN A 455 -19.54 -14.88 -34.17
N ALA A 456 -18.63 -14.33 -33.36
CA ALA A 456 -17.72 -13.26 -33.76
C ALA A 456 -16.51 -13.18 -32.81
N ARG A 457 -15.37 -12.69 -33.32
CA ARG A 457 -14.25 -12.17 -32.51
C ARG A 457 -14.21 -10.64 -32.50
N ALA A 458 -13.43 -10.09 -31.59
CA ALA A 458 -13.18 -8.65 -31.43
C ALA A 458 -14.47 -7.83 -31.29
N ASN A 459 -15.43 -8.40 -30.57
CA ASN A 459 -16.67 -7.81 -30.09
C ASN A 459 -16.48 -7.13 -28.72
N ALA A 460 -17.45 -6.31 -28.32
CA ALA A 460 -17.69 -6.04 -26.90
C ALA A 460 -18.53 -7.18 -26.30
N ALA A 461 -18.26 -7.58 -25.06
CA ALA A 461 -19.12 -8.46 -24.27
C ALA A 461 -18.96 -8.15 -22.78
N VAL A 462 -20.06 -8.01 -22.04
CA VAL A 462 -20.04 -7.79 -20.58
C VAL A 462 -21.21 -8.50 -19.89
N LEU A 463 -21.00 -8.99 -18.68
CA LEU A 463 -22.00 -9.61 -17.83
C LEU A 463 -22.90 -8.52 -17.21
N LEU A 464 -24.17 -8.48 -17.60
CA LEU A 464 -25.07 -7.36 -17.31
C LEU A 464 -25.79 -7.47 -15.97
N ASN A 465 -25.88 -8.66 -15.37
CA ASN A 465 -26.76 -8.92 -14.22
C ASN A 465 -26.37 -10.18 -13.42
N LYS A 466 -26.83 -10.27 -12.17
CA LYS A 466 -26.82 -11.50 -11.34
C LYS A 466 -27.66 -12.65 -11.93
N LYS A 467 -28.39 -12.39 -13.02
CA LYS A 467 -29.17 -13.37 -13.79
C LYS A 467 -28.34 -14.09 -14.88
N ASN A 468 -27.02 -13.95 -14.94
CA ASN A 468 -26.20 -14.52 -16.03
C ASN A 468 -26.63 -14.04 -17.44
N GLU A 469 -26.91 -12.75 -17.58
CA GLU A 469 -27.20 -12.12 -18.88
C GLU A 469 -25.91 -11.49 -19.44
N VAL A 470 -25.60 -11.69 -20.72
CA VAL A 470 -24.41 -11.13 -21.40
C VAL A 470 -24.84 -10.19 -22.52
N GLY A 471 -24.42 -8.93 -22.46
CA GLY A 471 -24.61 -7.95 -23.53
C GLY A 471 -23.44 -7.96 -24.50
N VAL A 472 -23.71 -8.13 -25.79
CA VAL A 472 -22.69 -8.24 -26.84
C VAL A 472 -22.93 -7.19 -27.93
N ILE A 473 -21.86 -6.56 -28.41
CA ILE A 473 -21.91 -5.60 -29.52
C ILE A 473 -20.82 -5.91 -30.55
N GLY A 474 -21.19 -5.91 -31.83
CA GLY A 474 -20.28 -5.90 -32.97
C GLY A 474 -19.42 -7.16 -33.11
N GLY A 475 -18.22 -7.00 -33.66
CA GLY A 475 -17.23 -8.06 -33.87
C GLY A 475 -17.06 -8.46 -35.34
N GLN A 476 -16.43 -9.61 -35.58
CA GLN A 476 -16.00 -10.09 -36.90
C GLN A 476 -16.11 -11.61 -36.99
N ALA A 477 -16.74 -12.11 -38.05
CA ALA A 477 -16.82 -13.54 -38.36
C ALA A 477 -15.94 -13.91 -39.56
N TRP A 478 -15.43 -15.15 -39.60
CA TRP A 478 -14.72 -15.73 -40.74
C TRP A 478 -13.53 -14.91 -41.27
N GLY A 479 -12.90 -14.12 -40.39
CA GLY A 479 -11.86 -13.16 -40.76
C GLY A 479 -12.30 -12.07 -41.75
N THR A 480 -13.58 -11.99 -42.14
CA THR A 480 -14.04 -11.28 -43.36
C THR A 480 -15.38 -10.55 -43.24
N ASP A 481 -16.33 -11.01 -42.41
CA ASP A 481 -17.67 -10.44 -42.24
C ASP A 481 -17.77 -9.66 -40.91
N PRO A 482 -17.64 -8.32 -40.91
CA PRO A 482 -17.81 -7.51 -39.70
C PRO A 482 -19.29 -7.50 -39.28
N LYS A 483 -19.54 -7.24 -38.01
CA LYS A 483 -20.88 -7.22 -37.41
C LYS A 483 -21.21 -5.81 -36.90
N ASN A 484 -22.48 -5.46 -37.01
CA ASN A 484 -23.08 -4.26 -36.44
C ASN A 484 -24.16 -4.60 -35.39
N SER A 485 -24.43 -5.87 -35.13
CA SER A 485 -25.45 -6.35 -34.20
C SER A 485 -25.13 -5.99 -32.75
N ILE A 486 -26.15 -5.53 -32.03
CA ILE A 486 -26.23 -5.46 -30.57
C ILE A 486 -27.19 -6.57 -30.14
N TYR A 487 -26.84 -7.38 -29.14
CA TYR A 487 -27.75 -8.40 -28.60
C TYR A 487 -27.49 -8.71 -27.14
N VAL A 488 -28.47 -9.30 -26.46
CA VAL A 488 -28.33 -9.83 -25.09
C VAL A 488 -28.63 -11.33 -25.10
N LEU A 489 -27.75 -12.11 -24.50
CA LEU A 489 -27.83 -13.56 -24.35
C LEU A 489 -28.14 -13.91 -22.88
N ASP A 490 -29.15 -14.75 -22.64
CA ASP A 490 -29.46 -15.33 -21.33
C ASP A 490 -28.77 -16.70 -21.20
N LEU A 491 -27.81 -16.83 -20.28
CA LEU A 491 -27.04 -18.07 -20.04
C LEU A 491 -27.77 -19.11 -19.16
N ASN A 492 -29.07 -18.92 -18.87
CA ASN A 492 -29.91 -19.93 -18.23
C ASN A 492 -30.94 -20.54 -19.19
N THR A 493 -31.21 -19.87 -20.31
CA THR A 493 -32.15 -20.33 -21.35
C THR A 493 -31.50 -20.56 -22.72
N ASP A 494 -30.25 -20.16 -22.88
CA ASP A 494 -29.43 -20.29 -24.09
C ASP A 494 -30.03 -19.53 -25.29
N THR A 495 -30.70 -18.41 -25.02
CA THR A 495 -31.43 -17.62 -26.03
C THR A 495 -31.03 -16.15 -26.06
N ILE A 496 -31.09 -15.57 -27.26
CA ILE A 496 -31.01 -14.13 -27.47
C ILE A 496 -32.35 -13.50 -27.04
N THR A 497 -32.33 -12.68 -25.99
CA THR A 497 -33.52 -12.05 -25.41
C THR A 497 -33.86 -10.70 -26.05
N SER A 498 -32.86 -10.02 -26.63
CA SER A 498 -33.04 -8.80 -27.41
C SER A 498 -31.99 -8.69 -28.51
N GLN A 499 -32.34 -8.06 -29.63
CA GLN A 499 -31.44 -7.82 -30.76
C GLN A 499 -31.74 -6.48 -31.45
N ASN A 500 -30.69 -5.73 -31.75
CA ASN A 500 -30.69 -4.46 -32.47
C ASN A 500 -29.45 -4.40 -33.39
N SER A 501 -29.26 -3.30 -34.14
CA SER A 501 -28.04 -3.07 -34.91
C SER A 501 -27.64 -1.61 -35.00
N LEU A 502 -26.33 -1.36 -34.95
CA LEU A 502 -25.70 -0.09 -35.30
C LEU A 502 -25.82 0.15 -36.81
N GLU A 503 -25.86 1.41 -37.24
CA GLU A 503 -25.91 1.78 -38.67
C GLU A 503 -24.66 1.35 -39.43
N ASP A 504 -23.52 1.42 -38.74
CA ASP A 504 -22.18 1.29 -39.30
C ASP A 504 -21.55 -0.02 -38.81
N TYR A 505 -20.65 -0.59 -39.61
CA TYR A 505 -19.98 -1.87 -39.32
C TYR A 505 -18.61 -1.62 -38.67
N PHE A 506 -18.29 -2.41 -37.64
CA PHE A 506 -17.07 -2.27 -36.85
C PHE A 506 -16.45 -3.63 -36.52
N TYR A 507 -15.12 -3.69 -36.49
CA TYR A 507 -14.34 -4.83 -36.04
C TYR A 507 -13.04 -4.34 -35.40
N SER A 508 -12.46 -5.07 -34.44
CA SER A 508 -11.21 -4.68 -33.76
C SER A 508 -11.24 -3.24 -33.20
N PHE A 509 -12.41 -2.79 -32.74
CA PHE A 509 -12.58 -1.56 -31.96
C PHE A 509 -12.20 -1.83 -30.51
N ALA A 510 -11.84 -0.78 -29.76
CA ALA A 510 -11.79 -0.88 -28.31
C ALA A 510 -13.14 -0.48 -27.73
N TRP A 511 -13.41 -0.94 -26.51
CA TRP A 511 -14.64 -0.60 -25.81
C TRP A 511 -14.43 -0.62 -24.30
N ALA A 512 -15.33 0.04 -23.56
CA ALA A 512 -15.40 -0.03 -22.11
C ALA A 512 -16.87 0.09 -21.67
N TYR A 513 -17.25 -0.63 -20.62
CA TYR A 513 -18.56 -0.46 -19.98
C TYR A 513 -18.45 0.50 -18.79
N TYR A 514 -19.25 1.56 -18.79
CA TYR A 514 -19.22 2.58 -17.74
C TYR A 514 -20.63 3.10 -17.44
N LYS A 515 -20.97 3.19 -16.15
CA LYS A 515 -22.35 3.42 -15.65
C LYS A 515 -23.29 2.32 -16.14
N THR A 516 -24.03 2.57 -17.23
CA THR A 516 -24.96 1.65 -17.91
C THR A 516 -24.72 1.60 -19.42
N SER A 517 -23.61 2.14 -19.91
CA SER A 517 -23.35 2.37 -21.34
C SER A 517 -22.09 1.67 -21.80
N PHE A 518 -22.14 1.07 -22.99
CA PHE A 518 -20.94 0.72 -23.74
C PHE A 518 -20.40 1.96 -24.44
N TYR A 519 -19.14 2.28 -24.22
CA TYR A 519 -18.40 3.25 -25.02
C TYR A 519 -17.52 2.47 -26.01
N ILE A 520 -17.64 2.74 -27.31
CA ILE A 520 -16.94 2.04 -28.39
C ILE A 520 -16.08 3.06 -29.16
N GLN A 521 -14.79 2.76 -29.32
CA GLN A 521 -13.82 3.64 -29.97
C GLN A 521 -13.20 2.98 -31.22
N GLY A 522 -13.27 3.70 -32.33
CA GLY A 522 -12.50 3.47 -33.54
C GLY A 522 -12.78 2.12 -34.19
N GLY A 523 -11.73 1.29 -34.29
CA GLY A 523 -11.79 0.00 -34.97
C GLY A 523 -11.51 0.10 -36.46
N GLY A 524 -11.59 -1.03 -37.15
CA GLY A 524 -11.37 -1.12 -38.59
C GLY A 524 -12.55 -0.56 -39.39
N SER A 525 -12.23 0.05 -40.53
CA SER A 525 -13.20 0.61 -41.45
C SER A 525 -13.83 -0.46 -42.33
N ALA A 526 -15.14 -0.37 -42.57
CA ALA A 526 -15.89 -1.27 -43.43
C ALA A 526 -16.76 -0.46 -44.42
N SER A 527 -17.25 -1.14 -45.46
CA SER A 527 -17.99 -0.55 -46.58
C SER A 527 -19.22 -1.43 -46.85
N GLY A 528 -20.22 -1.31 -45.97
CA GLY A 528 -21.14 -2.43 -45.72
C GLY A 528 -20.38 -3.60 -45.09
N LYS A 529 -20.67 -4.83 -45.53
CA LYS A 529 -19.96 -6.05 -45.06
C LYS A 529 -18.52 -6.20 -45.58
N ALA A 530 -18.05 -5.36 -46.51
CA ALA A 530 -16.68 -5.43 -47.01
C ALA A 530 -15.71 -4.66 -46.10
N MET A 531 -14.80 -5.35 -45.42
CA MET A 531 -13.75 -4.71 -44.60
C MET A 531 -12.69 -3.99 -45.44
N ARG A 532 -12.09 -2.95 -44.86
CA ARG A 532 -10.91 -2.24 -45.38
C ARG A 532 -9.75 -2.47 -44.43
N ALA A 533 -9.17 -3.67 -44.50
CA ALA A 533 -8.27 -4.28 -43.50
C ALA A 533 -7.21 -3.36 -42.85
N PHE A 534 -6.68 -2.40 -43.61
CA PHE A 534 -5.59 -1.51 -43.21
C PHE A 534 -6.03 -0.14 -42.65
N LEU A 535 -7.31 0.24 -42.73
CA LEU A 535 -7.79 1.57 -42.32
C LEU A 535 -8.52 1.53 -40.98
N GLY A 536 -8.03 2.30 -40.01
CA GLY A 536 -8.73 2.56 -38.74
C GLY A 536 -9.77 3.69 -38.84
N LYS A 537 -10.69 3.73 -37.88
CA LYS A 537 -11.60 4.85 -37.55
C LYS A 537 -11.16 5.53 -36.24
N ASN A 538 -11.61 6.75 -35.98
CA ASN A 538 -11.50 7.45 -34.68
C ASN A 538 -12.87 7.78 -34.06
N THR A 539 -13.96 7.23 -34.59
CA THR A 539 -15.32 7.44 -34.11
C THR A 539 -15.46 6.98 -32.65
N LEU A 540 -16.09 7.79 -31.79
CA LEU A 540 -16.53 7.38 -30.46
C LEU A 540 -18.05 7.25 -30.46
N ILE A 541 -18.58 6.13 -29.96
CA ILE A 541 -20.00 5.83 -29.90
C ILE A 541 -20.35 5.46 -28.45
N LYS A 542 -21.41 6.07 -27.91
CA LYS A 542 -22.05 5.66 -26.66
C LYS A 542 -23.31 4.85 -27.01
N VAL A 543 -23.37 3.60 -26.60
CA VAL A 543 -24.57 2.77 -26.68
C VAL A 543 -25.16 2.69 -25.28
N GLU A 544 -26.26 3.42 -25.07
CA GLU A 544 -27.00 3.41 -23.81
C GLU A 544 -27.90 2.18 -23.74
N LEU A 545 -27.77 1.37 -22.70
CA LEU A 545 -28.73 0.32 -22.38
C LEU A 545 -29.92 0.97 -21.67
N ALA A 546 -30.86 1.47 -22.47
CA ALA A 546 -32.05 2.13 -21.94
C ALA A 546 -32.92 1.15 -21.12
N CYS A 547 -33.63 1.68 -20.11
CA CYS A 547 -34.78 1.00 -19.51
C CYS A 547 -36.05 1.55 -20.16
N ASP A 548 -36.93 0.67 -20.65
CA ASP A 548 -38.28 1.08 -21.05
C ASP A 548 -39.09 1.44 -19.80
N GLN A 549 -39.38 2.73 -19.62
CA GLN A 549 -40.15 3.22 -18.47
C GLN A 549 -41.65 2.90 -18.57
N SER A 550 -42.14 2.42 -19.71
CA SER A 550 -43.58 2.13 -19.91
C SER A 550 -44.04 0.79 -19.31
N THR A 551 -43.12 -0.16 -19.09
CA THR A 551 -43.44 -1.53 -18.64
C THR A 551 -43.47 -1.68 -17.13
N ASN A 552 -42.97 -0.69 -16.37
CA ASN A 552 -42.87 -0.71 -14.91
C ASN A 552 -42.07 -1.91 -14.32
N SER A 553 -41.26 -2.56 -15.16
CA SER A 553 -40.31 -3.61 -14.73
C SER A 553 -38.99 -2.99 -14.26
N SER A 554 -38.45 -3.49 -13.15
CA SER A 554 -37.15 -3.06 -12.61
C SER A 554 -36.04 -3.11 -13.67
N CYS A 555 -35.28 -2.02 -13.84
CA CYS A 555 -34.11 -1.95 -14.71
C CYS A 555 -33.19 -3.17 -14.53
N GLY A 556 -32.89 -3.89 -15.61
CA GLY A 556 -32.11 -5.13 -15.59
C GLY A 556 -30.60 -4.94 -15.57
N TRP A 557 -30.11 -3.72 -15.84
CA TRP A 557 -28.69 -3.44 -16.08
C TRP A 557 -27.94 -3.08 -14.79
N ALA A 558 -26.85 -3.77 -14.51
CA ALA A 558 -26.03 -3.55 -13.33
C ALA A 558 -25.04 -2.37 -13.53
N CYS A 559 -25.06 -1.39 -12.63
CA CYS A 559 -24.08 -0.29 -12.61
C CYS A 559 -22.64 -0.82 -12.64
N SER A 560 -21.76 -0.23 -13.46
CA SER A 560 -20.33 -0.60 -13.51
C SER A 560 -19.63 -0.42 -12.15
N PRO A 561 -18.53 -1.15 -11.88
CA PRO A 561 -17.61 -0.82 -10.79
C PRO A 561 -17.22 0.67 -10.80
N GLY A 562 -16.99 1.22 -9.61
CA GLY A 562 -16.81 2.66 -9.39
C GLY A 562 -18.09 3.49 -9.40
N THR A 563 -19.25 2.91 -9.73
CA THR A 563 -20.56 3.58 -9.74
C THR A 563 -21.58 2.84 -8.87
N TYR A 564 -22.67 3.50 -8.48
CA TYR A 564 -23.76 2.91 -7.73
C TYR A 564 -25.13 3.46 -8.17
N LEU A 565 -26.18 2.66 -8.00
CA LEU A 565 -27.54 3.02 -8.36
C LEU A 565 -28.15 3.98 -7.34
N LYS A 566 -28.57 5.16 -7.80
CA LYS A 566 -29.32 6.15 -7.02
C LYS A 566 -30.34 6.82 -7.93
N ASP A 567 -31.60 6.94 -7.48
CA ASP A 567 -32.68 7.61 -8.22
C ASP A 567 -32.88 7.09 -9.66
N ASN A 568 -32.67 5.78 -9.86
CA ASN A 568 -32.61 5.05 -11.14
C ASN A 568 -31.43 5.38 -12.09
N GLU A 569 -30.46 6.20 -11.66
CA GLU A 569 -29.23 6.47 -12.41
C GLU A 569 -28.00 5.81 -11.75
N CYS A 570 -27.03 5.37 -12.54
CA CYS A 570 -25.75 4.89 -12.03
C CYS A 570 -24.76 6.05 -11.94
N ILE A 571 -24.52 6.54 -10.72
CA ILE A 571 -23.66 7.70 -10.46
C ILE A 571 -22.29 7.28 -9.88
N PRO A 572 -21.20 8.04 -10.11
CA PRO A 572 -19.89 7.69 -9.57
C PRO A 572 -19.87 7.69 -8.04
N CYS A 573 -19.09 6.79 -7.42
CA CYS A 573 -18.85 6.83 -5.99
C CYS A 573 -18.25 8.19 -5.59
N PRO A 574 -18.75 8.84 -4.52
CA PRO A 574 -18.20 10.12 -4.06
C PRO A 574 -16.83 9.94 -3.42
N LYS A 575 -16.11 11.05 -3.22
CA LYS A 575 -14.82 11.07 -2.54
C LYS A 575 -14.90 10.39 -1.17
N GLY A 576 -13.86 9.66 -0.81
CA GLY A 576 -13.81 8.82 0.40
C GLY A 576 -14.55 7.48 0.30
N GLN A 577 -15.18 7.15 -0.84
CA GLN A 577 -15.93 5.90 -1.05
C GLN A 577 -15.48 5.17 -2.31
N TYR A 578 -15.80 3.88 -2.42
CA TYR A 578 -15.48 3.02 -3.57
C TYR A 578 -16.52 1.91 -3.81
N ASN A 579 -16.57 1.32 -5.01
CA ASN A 579 -17.35 0.12 -5.30
C ASN A 579 -16.64 -0.82 -6.29
N SER A 580 -16.42 -2.08 -5.91
CA SER A 580 -15.73 -3.09 -6.72
C SER A 580 -16.63 -4.09 -7.47
N PHE A 581 -17.96 -3.96 -7.37
CA PHE A 581 -18.89 -4.95 -7.89
C PHE A 581 -19.96 -4.33 -8.79
N TYR A 582 -20.37 -5.07 -9.81
CA TYR A 582 -21.50 -4.68 -10.65
C TYR A 582 -22.81 -4.59 -9.85
N GLY A 583 -23.61 -3.57 -10.13
CA GLY A 583 -24.98 -3.45 -9.62
C GLY A 583 -25.09 -3.06 -8.15
N ALA A 584 -24.07 -2.39 -7.59
CA ALA A 584 -24.15 -1.89 -6.22
C ALA A 584 -25.19 -0.76 -6.08
N THR A 585 -25.93 -0.77 -4.98
CA THR A 585 -26.89 0.28 -4.58
C THR A 585 -26.29 1.31 -3.60
N SER A 586 -25.03 1.12 -3.20
CA SER A 586 -24.28 1.99 -2.29
C SER A 586 -22.79 1.71 -2.40
N CYS A 587 -21.94 2.73 -2.26
CA CYS A 587 -20.49 2.56 -2.19
C CYS A 587 -20.01 2.24 -0.77
N SER A 588 -18.93 1.46 -0.66
CA SER A 588 -18.20 1.20 0.58
C SER A 588 -17.39 2.42 1.01
N LEU A 589 -17.28 2.67 2.31
CA LEU A 589 -16.43 3.74 2.85
C LEU A 589 -14.96 3.31 2.90
N CYS A 590 -14.03 4.20 2.55
CA CYS A 590 -12.61 4.00 2.87
C CYS A 590 -12.39 3.92 4.39
N PRO A 591 -11.53 3.02 4.90
CA PRO A 591 -11.29 2.86 6.34
C PRO A 591 -10.51 4.03 6.95
N SER A 592 -10.70 4.26 8.25
CA SER A 592 -9.88 5.21 9.02
C SER A 592 -8.38 4.92 8.87
N GLY A 593 -7.55 5.96 8.83
CA GLY A 593 -6.14 5.90 8.45
C GLY A 593 -5.89 6.10 6.95
N THR A 594 -6.91 5.92 6.11
CA THR A 594 -6.86 6.14 4.66
C THR A 594 -7.77 7.28 4.20
N PHE A 595 -7.64 7.71 2.94
CA PHE A 595 -8.54 8.66 2.28
C PHE A 595 -8.67 8.33 0.79
N ASN A 596 -9.72 8.84 0.14
CA ASN A 596 -9.82 8.85 -1.32
C ASN A 596 -10.21 10.26 -1.80
N GLY A 597 -9.28 10.95 -2.46
CA GLY A 597 -9.50 12.30 -3.00
C GLY A 597 -10.32 12.36 -4.29
N ASN A 598 -10.60 11.23 -4.94
CA ASN A 598 -11.19 11.12 -6.27
C ASN A 598 -12.62 10.56 -6.25
N ILE A 599 -13.37 10.81 -7.33
CA ILE A 599 -14.68 10.18 -7.56
C ILE A 599 -14.55 8.93 -8.43
N GLY A 600 -15.57 8.07 -8.41
CA GLY A 600 -15.64 6.92 -9.30
C GLY A 600 -14.68 5.77 -8.93
N ALA A 601 -14.20 5.72 -7.68
CA ALA A 601 -13.21 4.74 -7.27
C ALA A 601 -13.79 3.32 -7.30
N ASN A 602 -13.14 2.42 -8.05
CA ASN A 602 -13.63 1.05 -8.28
C ASN A 602 -13.00 0.02 -7.32
N THR A 603 -12.14 0.43 -6.38
CA THR A 603 -11.53 -0.52 -5.42
C THR A 603 -10.96 0.15 -4.16
N ALA A 604 -10.84 -0.66 -3.10
CA ALA A 604 -10.24 -0.28 -1.83
C ALA A 604 -8.77 0.16 -1.97
N TYR A 605 -8.06 -0.23 -3.04
CA TYR A 605 -6.70 0.24 -3.31
C TYR A 605 -6.59 1.76 -3.56
N GLN A 606 -7.70 2.43 -3.89
CA GLN A 606 -7.76 3.90 -4.03
C GLN A 606 -8.02 4.61 -2.70
N CYS A 607 -8.23 3.84 -1.62
CA CYS A 607 -8.19 4.34 -0.25
C CYS A 607 -6.72 4.40 0.19
N LEU A 608 -6.01 5.43 -0.25
CA LEU A 608 -4.60 5.64 0.03
C LEU A 608 -4.38 5.93 1.52
N PRO A 609 -3.33 5.38 2.18
CA PRO A 609 -2.98 5.77 3.54
C PRO A 609 -2.72 7.28 3.63
N CYS A 610 -3.06 7.91 4.76
CA CYS A 610 -2.59 9.28 5.02
C CYS A 610 -1.05 9.33 4.99
N GLU A 611 -0.47 10.39 4.46
CA GLU A 611 0.98 10.55 4.43
C GLU A 611 1.59 10.76 5.84
N SER A 612 2.91 10.65 5.94
CA SER A 612 3.62 11.00 7.18
C SER A 612 3.38 12.46 7.53
N GLY A 613 3.16 12.75 8.81
CA GLY A 613 2.70 14.07 9.26
C GLY A 613 1.19 14.32 9.11
N TYR A 614 0.41 13.34 8.63
CA TYR A 614 -1.05 13.41 8.55
C TYR A 614 -1.74 12.20 9.21
N TYR A 615 -3.02 12.35 9.55
CA TYR A 615 -3.84 11.29 10.12
C TYR A 615 -5.33 11.43 9.72
N ASN A 616 -6.10 10.34 9.84
CA ASN A 616 -7.55 10.35 9.64
C ASN A 616 -8.26 9.37 10.60
N PRO A 617 -9.06 9.85 11.58
CA PRO A 617 -9.78 8.99 12.51
C PRO A 617 -11.18 8.55 12.03
N PHE A 618 -11.61 8.93 10.81
CA PHE A 618 -12.97 8.66 10.32
C PHE A 618 -12.98 7.75 9.08
N ASN A 619 -13.97 6.86 9.00
CA ASN A 619 -14.27 6.16 7.74
C ASN A 619 -14.92 7.13 6.75
N GLY A 620 -14.64 6.98 5.45
CA GLY A 620 -15.29 7.77 4.39
C GLY A 620 -14.64 9.12 4.08
N SER A 621 -13.42 9.38 4.56
CA SER A 621 -12.76 10.70 4.40
C SER A 621 -12.23 10.95 2.99
N ALA A 622 -12.49 12.17 2.48
CA ALA A 622 -11.97 12.67 1.21
C ALA A 622 -10.55 13.25 1.30
N SER A 623 -10.04 13.50 2.51
CA SER A 623 -8.68 14.03 2.78
C SER A 623 -8.25 13.71 4.21
N CYS A 624 -6.95 13.78 4.48
CA CYS A 624 -6.38 13.63 5.82
C CYS A 624 -6.25 14.97 6.57
N ARG A 625 -5.85 14.92 7.84
CA ARG A 625 -5.66 16.08 8.73
C ARG A 625 -4.20 16.16 9.20
N GLU A 626 -3.66 17.38 9.30
CA GLU A 626 -2.29 17.62 9.79
C GLU A 626 -2.08 17.08 11.22
N CYS A 627 -0.91 16.52 11.48
CA CYS A 627 -0.54 16.01 12.80
C CYS A 627 -0.32 17.16 13.80
N PRO A 628 -0.90 17.11 15.03
CA PRO A 628 -0.69 18.17 16.02
C PRO A 628 0.77 18.32 16.45
N ILE A 629 1.15 19.55 16.82
CA ILE A 629 2.49 19.86 17.36
C ILE A 629 2.82 18.93 18.55
N ASN A 630 4.06 18.46 18.61
CA ASN A 630 4.57 17.46 19.56
C ASN A 630 3.90 16.07 19.50
N ARG A 631 3.20 15.74 18.41
CA ARG A 631 2.80 14.37 18.07
C ARG A 631 3.64 13.82 16.91
N TYR A 632 3.54 12.51 16.71
CA TYR A 632 4.06 11.82 15.55
C TYR A 632 2.91 11.08 14.87
N CYS A 633 2.78 11.25 13.55
CA CYS A 633 1.79 10.56 12.73
C CYS A 633 2.54 9.88 11.59
N PRO A 634 2.95 8.60 11.74
CA PRO A 634 3.46 7.81 10.62
C PRO A 634 2.33 7.62 9.60
N ALA A 635 2.66 7.29 8.36
CA ALA A 635 1.67 7.10 7.32
C ALA A 635 0.61 6.03 7.70
N GLY A 636 -0.62 6.17 7.20
CA GLY A 636 -1.76 5.32 7.57
C GLY A 636 -2.33 5.61 8.97
N SER A 637 -1.93 6.69 9.64
CA SER A 637 -2.34 6.95 11.03
C SER A 637 -3.83 7.21 11.21
N VAL A 638 -4.47 6.40 12.05
CA VAL A 638 -5.82 6.64 12.58
C VAL A 638 -5.82 7.77 13.61
N GLN A 639 -4.78 7.85 14.46
CA GLN A 639 -4.66 8.85 15.52
C GLN A 639 -3.21 9.27 15.83
N PRO A 640 -2.95 10.50 16.34
CA PRO A 640 -1.59 11.01 16.58
C PRO A 640 -0.89 10.35 17.78
N LEU A 641 0.24 9.69 17.53
CA LEU A 641 1.07 9.03 18.54
C LEU A 641 1.91 10.03 19.36
N LYS A 642 2.37 9.60 20.53
CA LYS A 642 3.47 10.27 21.25
C LYS A 642 4.79 9.93 20.57
N LYS A 643 5.74 10.87 20.56
CA LYS A 643 7.01 10.74 19.83
C LYS A 643 7.95 9.68 20.42
N ASP A 644 7.74 9.30 21.68
CA ASP A 644 8.66 8.49 22.49
C ASP A 644 8.57 6.97 22.25
N ILE A 645 7.74 6.52 21.29
CA ILE A 645 7.27 5.11 21.22
C ILE A 645 8.16 4.18 20.38
N ILE A 646 8.93 4.69 19.39
CA ILE A 646 9.63 3.84 18.40
C ILE A 646 11.15 3.76 18.65
N ALA A 647 11.68 4.55 19.59
CA ALA A 647 13.11 4.76 19.82
C ALA A 647 13.61 4.21 21.16
N SER A 648 13.49 2.90 21.37
CA SER A 648 14.07 2.22 22.54
C SER A 648 14.73 0.89 22.17
N TYR A 649 16.04 0.89 21.97
CA TYR A 649 16.82 -0.36 22.03
C TYR A 649 16.67 -0.96 23.43
N LEU A 650 16.12 -2.17 23.51
CA LEU A 650 15.98 -2.91 24.75
C LEU A 650 16.69 -4.25 24.60
N SER A 651 17.61 -4.56 25.51
CA SER A 651 18.16 -5.91 25.65
C SER A 651 17.99 -6.36 27.09
N ILE A 652 17.38 -7.53 27.26
CA ILE A 652 17.19 -8.21 28.53
C ILE A 652 18.15 -9.40 28.50
N GLN A 653 19.10 -9.43 29.43
CA GLN A 653 20.03 -10.53 29.58
C GLN A 653 19.82 -11.24 30.91
N PRO A 654 20.01 -12.57 30.96
CA PRO A 654 20.04 -13.35 32.19
C PRO A 654 20.96 -12.70 33.24
N SER A 655 20.37 -12.34 34.37
CA SER A 655 21.02 -11.75 35.53
C SER A 655 22.16 -12.63 36.06
N MET A 656 23.21 -11.97 36.56
CA MET A 656 24.29 -12.64 37.29
C MET A 656 23.73 -13.28 38.56
N PHE A 657 24.15 -14.51 38.89
CA PHE A 657 23.72 -15.19 40.11
C PHE A 657 24.01 -14.33 41.36
N PRO A 658 23.01 -14.01 42.20
CA PRO A 658 23.09 -12.88 43.12
C PRO A 658 23.78 -13.25 44.44
N ALA A 659 25.09 -13.48 44.36
CA ALA A 659 25.97 -13.80 45.49
C ALA A 659 25.88 -12.81 46.66
N SER A 660 25.56 -11.54 46.40
CA SER A 660 25.41 -10.51 47.43
C SER A 660 24.10 -10.61 48.24
N SER A 661 23.00 -11.07 47.63
CA SER A 661 21.70 -11.15 48.33
C SER A 661 21.65 -12.27 49.36
N TYR A 662 22.09 -13.48 48.96
CA TYR A 662 22.19 -14.64 49.85
C TYR A 662 23.26 -14.49 50.94
N ASN A 663 24.33 -13.72 50.69
CA ASN A 663 25.22 -13.28 51.75
C ASN A 663 24.43 -12.45 52.78
N LYS A 664 23.76 -11.37 52.35
CA LYS A 664 23.08 -10.45 53.27
C LYS A 664 21.99 -11.13 54.10
N ASP A 665 21.17 -11.99 53.49
CA ASP A 665 20.16 -12.77 54.23
C ASP A 665 20.78 -13.69 55.30
N ALA A 666 21.96 -14.26 55.05
CA ALA A 666 22.68 -15.07 56.04
C ALA A 666 23.33 -14.20 57.12
N ASP A 667 23.99 -13.13 56.72
CA ASP A 667 24.70 -12.19 57.60
C ASP A 667 23.72 -11.48 58.55
N ASP A 668 22.56 -11.02 58.06
CA ASP A 668 21.53 -10.37 58.88
C ASP A 668 20.96 -11.35 59.93
N ILE A 669 20.68 -12.61 59.57
CA ILE A 669 20.21 -13.66 60.52
C ILE A 669 21.29 -13.98 61.57
N VAL A 670 22.57 -14.05 61.18
CA VAL A 670 23.69 -14.27 62.12
C VAL A 670 23.85 -13.08 63.07
N ASN A 671 23.70 -11.84 62.58
CA ASN A 671 23.75 -10.64 63.41
C ASN A 671 22.60 -10.58 64.43
N ASP A 672 21.36 -10.88 64.03
CA ASP A 672 20.22 -10.97 64.96
C ASP A 672 20.44 -12.05 66.03
N MET A 673 21.01 -13.21 65.66
CA MET A 673 21.36 -14.26 66.61
C MET A 673 22.47 -13.81 67.59
N LEU A 674 23.51 -13.12 67.11
CA LEU A 674 24.58 -12.56 67.95
C LEU A 674 24.02 -11.55 68.96
N ILE A 675 23.10 -10.68 68.54
CA ILE A 675 22.43 -9.70 69.42
C ILE A 675 21.56 -10.42 70.46
N ALA A 676 20.81 -11.46 70.07
CA ALA A 676 19.97 -12.23 70.98
C ALA A 676 20.79 -13.00 72.03
N VAL A 677 21.83 -13.73 71.62
CA VAL A 677 22.70 -14.48 72.55
C VAL A 677 23.53 -13.54 73.43
N GLY A 678 24.05 -12.44 72.88
CA GLY A 678 24.73 -11.40 73.65
C GLY A 678 23.84 -10.77 74.72
N SER A 679 22.58 -10.49 74.38
CA SER A 679 21.57 -9.99 75.33
C SER A 679 21.26 -11.01 76.43
N ALA A 680 21.10 -12.30 76.08
CA ALA A 680 20.88 -13.37 77.03
C ALA A 680 22.08 -13.57 77.99
N LEU A 681 23.32 -13.49 77.48
CA LEU A 681 24.54 -13.51 78.29
C LEU A 681 24.61 -12.31 79.24
N PHE A 682 24.26 -11.11 78.78
CA PHE A 682 24.25 -9.90 79.62
C PHE A 682 23.21 -9.98 80.75
N VAL A 683 21.99 -10.44 80.46
CA VAL A 683 20.96 -10.72 81.49
C VAL A 683 21.43 -11.80 82.46
N THR A 684 22.05 -12.88 81.97
CA THR A 684 22.61 -13.95 82.81
C THR A 684 23.72 -13.43 83.71
N PHE A 685 24.60 -12.56 83.21
CA PHE A 685 25.65 -11.92 84.00
C PHE A 685 25.08 -11.02 85.11
N ILE A 686 24.04 -10.23 84.83
CA ILE A 686 23.32 -9.43 85.84
C ILE A 686 22.69 -10.35 86.90
N LEU A 687 22.03 -11.44 86.49
CA LEU A 687 21.44 -12.42 87.41
C LEU A 687 22.51 -13.09 88.31
N LEU A 688 23.71 -13.36 87.79
CA LEU A 688 24.84 -13.90 88.57
C LEU A 688 25.49 -12.87 89.52
N LEU A 689 25.39 -11.58 89.23
CA LEU A 689 25.78 -10.52 90.17
C LEU A 689 24.78 -10.38 91.31
N CYS A 690 23.47 -10.31 90.98
CA CYS A 690 22.38 -10.10 91.93
C CYS A 690 22.06 -11.34 92.78
N ILE A 691 21.96 -12.53 92.18
CA ILE A 691 21.46 -13.74 92.84
C ILE A 691 22.63 -14.56 93.39
N LYS A 692 22.92 -14.34 94.68
CA LYS A 692 23.98 -15.05 95.42
C LYS A 692 23.88 -16.58 95.34
N SER A 693 22.65 -17.13 95.30
CA SER A 693 22.43 -18.58 95.17
C SER A 693 22.84 -19.13 93.79
N LEU A 694 22.62 -18.36 92.71
CA LEU A 694 22.97 -18.77 91.35
C LEU A 694 24.49 -18.74 91.16
N ARG A 695 25.14 -17.67 91.64
CA ARG A 695 26.62 -17.57 91.66
C ARG A 695 27.28 -18.68 92.46
N ASN A 696 26.68 -19.09 93.58
CA ASN A 696 27.19 -20.21 94.38
C ASN A 696 27.13 -21.56 93.65
N LYS A 697 26.28 -21.72 92.61
CA LYS A 697 26.21 -22.93 91.79
C LYS A 697 27.14 -22.97 90.59
N LEU A 698 27.74 -21.85 90.16
CA LEU A 698 28.61 -21.80 88.96
C LEU A 698 29.68 -22.92 88.90
N HIS A 699 30.28 -23.27 90.04
CA HIS A 699 31.28 -24.34 90.12
C HIS A 699 30.76 -25.75 89.77
N GLU A 700 29.44 -25.97 89.73
CA GLU A 700 28.80 -27.23 89.30
C GLU A 700 28.82 -27.39 87.76
N ILE A 701 29.20 -26.34 87.01
CA ILE A 701 29.14 -26.24 85.54
C ILE A 701 30.52 -25.88 84.96
N ASP A 702 31.59 -26.25 85.67
CA ASP A 702 32.97 -25.94 85.27
C ASP A 702 33.52 -27.01 84.32
N LEU A 703 33.62 -26.66 83.03
CA LEU A 703 34.19 -27.52 81.99
C LEU A 703 35.73 -27.48 81.95
N TYR A 704 36.36 -26.69 82.83
CA TYR A 704 37.81 -26.47 82.87
C TYR A 704 38.49 -27.06 84.11
N GLU A 705 37.90 -28.11 84.73
CA GLU A 705 38.39 -28.73 85.98
C GLU A 705 39.90 -29.07 85.98
N ASP A 706 40.42 -29.47 84.82
CA ASP A 706 41.82 -29.87 84.63
C ASP A 706 42.75 -28.70 84.24
N ASP A 707 42.24 -27.48 84.05
CA ASP A 707 42.99 -26.34 83.49
C ASP A 707 43.29 -25.21 84.49
N HIS A 708 42.83 -25.32 85.74
CA HIS A 708 43.08 -24.32 86.79
C HIS A 708 44.57 -24.18 87.17
N ASN A 709 44.89 -23.15 87.96
CA ASN A 709 46.27 -22.74 88.25
C ASN A 709 47.06 -23.74 89.14
N TYR A 710 47.81 -24.66 88.53
CA TYR A 710 48.83 -25.50 89.19
C TYR A 710 50.15 -24.77 89.43
N LYS A 711 50.92 -25.25 90.41
CA LYS A 711 52.38 -25.14 90.43
C LYS A 711 52.98 -26.45 89.93
N LEU A 712 54.18 -26.39 89.35
CA LEU A 712 55.00 -27.61 89.19
C LEU A 712 55.30 -28.22 90.57
N LEU A 713 55.31 -29.56 90.64
CA LEU A 713 55.69 -30.37 91.80
C LEU A 713 54.72 -30.36 93.02
N GLU A 714 53.46 -29.94 92.85
CA GLU A 714 52.37 -30.20 93.82
C GLU A 714 51.37 -31.22 93.23
N ASN A 715 50.75 -32.06 94.07
CA ASN A 715 49.78 -33.08 93.62
C ASN A 715 48.55 -32.44 92.96
N MET A 716 48.12 -32.98 91.82
CA MET A 716 46.89 -32.53 91.15
C MET A 716 45.67 -32.86 92.01
N VAL A 717 44.92 -31.82 92.37
CA VAL A 717 43.60 -31.91 93.01
C VAL A 717 42.62 -31.14 92.13
N ARG A 718 41.74 -31.85 91.42
CA ARG A 718 40.67 -31.24 90.62
C ARG A 718 39.84 -30.30 91.48
N ARG A 719 39.57 -29.10 90.96
CA ARG A 719 38.99 -28.03 91.76
C ARG A 719 38.30 -26.96 90.91
N ASN A 720 37.05 -27.23 90.58
CA ASN A 720 36.08 -26.35 89.94
C ASN A 720 36.05 -24.97 90.63
N THR A 721 35.91 -23.88 89.87
CA THR A 721 35.89 -22.51 90.38
C THR A 721 34.70 -21.70 89.87
N TYR A 722 34.37 -20.63 90.60
CA TYR A 722 33.37 -19.66 90.14
C TYR A 722 33.82 -18.83 88.92
N ILE A 723 35.07 -18.97 88.49
CA ILE A 723 35.60 -18.33 87.28
C ILE A 723 35.51 -19.31 86.11
N GLY A 724 35.96 -20.57 86.27
CA GLY A 724 35.83 -21.58 85.21
C GLY A 724 34.39 -21.81 84.81
N GLY A 725 33.48 -22.06 85.76
CA GLY A 725 32.03 -22.17 85.47
C GLY A 725 31.39 -20.93 84.79
N LEU A 726 31.97 -19.73 84.93
CA LEU A 726 31.54 -18.56 84.16
C LEU A 726 32.07 -18.60 82.73
N PHE A 727 33.36 -18.95 82.55
CA PHE A 727 33.96 -19.16 81.22
C PHE A 727 33.33 -20.34 80.47
N SER A 728 32.83 -21.36 81.17
CA SER A 728 32.09 -22.49 80.58
C SER A 728 30.72 -22.08 80.05
N ILE A 729 30.00 -21.16 80.71
CA ILE A 729 28.76 -20.57 80.16
C ILE A 729 29.08 -19.74 78.91
N ILE A 730 30.14 -18.95 78.93
CA ILE A 730 30.62 -18.17 77.78
C ILE A 730 31.00 -19.10 76.62
N PHE A 731 31.71 -20.20 76.91
CA PHE A 731 32.07 -21.22 75.93
C PHE A 731 30.85 -21.92 75.32
N MET A 732 29.88 -22.37 76.13
CA MET A 732 28.66 -22.99 75.61
C MET A 732 27.87 -22.05 74.68
N ALA A 733 27.78 -20.76 75.03
CA ALA A 733 27.14 -19.77 74.16
C ALA A 733 27.94 -19.53 72.87
N ALA A 734 29.27 -19.42 72.94
CA ALA A 734 30.14 -19.29 71.77
C ALA A 734 30.08 -20.53 70.84
N ALA A 735 30.01 -21.73 71.42
CA ALA A 735 29.86 -22.97 70.66
C ALA A 735 28.51 -23.02 69.93
N VAL A 736 27.40 -22.64 70.58
CA VAL A 736 26.08 -22.54 69.93
C VAL A 736 26.10 -21.53 68.78
N ILE A 737 26.71 -20.36 68.96
CA ILE A 737 26.87 -19.35 67.90
C ILE A 737 27.61 -19.97 66.70
N LEU A 738 28.80 -20.54 66.91
CA LEU A 738 29.64 -21.11 65.84
C LEU A 738 28.94 -22.27 65.10
N ILE A 739 28.19 -23.10 65.82
CA ILE A 739 27.39 -24.20 65.24
C ILE A 739 26.28 -23.64 64.35
N CYS A 740 25.48 -22.70 64.86
CA CYS A 740 24.36 -22.13 64.12
C CYS A 740 24.83 -21.29 62.92
N GLU A 741 25.85 -20.46 63.08
CA GLU A 741 26.51 -19.70 62.00
C GLU A 741 26.96 -20.62 60.87
N SER A 742 27.71 -21.68 61.19
CA SER A 742 28.18 -22.67 60.20
C SER A 742 27.03 -23.33 59.43
N ILE A 743 25.92 -23.64 60.11
CA ILE A 743 24.73 -24.26 59.50
C ILE A 743 23.96 -23.24 58.64
N ILE A 744 23.80 -21.99 59.09
CA ILE A 744 23.12 -20.93 58.33
C ILE A 744 23.89 -20.62 57.05
N VAL A 745 25.22 -20.45 57.13
CA VAL A 745 26.09 -20.23 55.96
C VAL A 745 26.05 -21.43 55.01
N PHE A 746 26.02 -22.67 55.51
CA PHE A 746 25.90 -23.86 54.68
C PHE A 746 24.52 -23.99 53.99
N ILE A 747 23.42 -23.59 54.63
CA ILE A 747 22.08 -23.67 54.04
C ILE A 747 21.81 -22.50 53.08
N LYS A 748 22.28 -21.29 53.38
CA LYS A 748 21.98 -20.07 52.61
C LYS A 748 23.05 -19.70 51.59
N ASN A 749 24.32 -20.05 51.81
CA ASN A 749 25.44 -19.48 51.06
C ASN A 749 26.39 -20.54 50.46
N ASN A 750 25.93 -21.78 50.27
CA ASN A 750 26.79 -22.86 49.77
C ASN A 750 26.81 -23.01 48.22
N VAL A 751 26.04 -22.24 47.45
CA VAL A 751 26.09 -22.33 45.98
C VAL A 751 27.14 -21.38 45.40
N TYR A 752 28.01 -21.90 44.52
CA TYR A 752 28.91 -21.12 43.67
C TYR A 752 28.57 -21.34 42.19
N GLU A 753 28.40 -20.25 41.45
CA GLU A 753 28.23 -20.27 39.99
C GLU A 753 29.54 -19.82 39.32
N SER A 754 29.97 -20.57 38.32
CA SER A 754 31.04 -20.19 37.39
C SER A 754 30.45 -20.06 35.99
N LYS A 755 30.79 -18.98 35.27
CA LYS A 755 30.28 -18.67 33.94
C LYS A 755 31.44 -18.30 33.02
N SER A 756 31.64 -19.10 31.98
CA SER A 756 32.76 -19.01 31.05
C SER A 756 32.28 -18.94 29.61
N LEU A 757 33.00 -18.17 28.78
CA LEU A 757 32.88 -18.27 27.33
C LEU A 757 33.87 -19.35 26.84
N VAL A 758 33.38 -20.33 26.09
CA VAL A 758 34.18 -21.42 25.51
C VAL A 758 33.92 -21.53 24.01
N PRO A 759 34.88 -22.03 23.21
CA PRO A 759 34.63 -22.36 21.81
C PRO A 759 33.51 -23.39 21.68
N LEU A 760 32.56 -23.15 20.77
CA LEU A 760 31.38 -23.99 20.56
C LEU A 760 31.76 -25.47 20.34
N VAL A 761 32.80 -25.72 19.54
CA VAL A 761 33.34 -27.06 19.22
C VAL A 761 33.69 -27.90 20.47
N ALA A 762 34.05 -27.26 21.58
CA ALA A 762 34.33 -27.97 22.83
C ALA A 762 33.04 -28.57 23.44
N LEU A 763 31.92 -27.84 23.36
CA LEU A 763 30.62 -28.29 23.87
C LEU A 763 29.89 -29.22 22.87
N GLU A 764 30.18 -29.09 21.58
CA GLU A 764 29.65 -29.99 20.53
C GLU A 764 30.08 -31.46 20.73
N SER A 765 31.13 -31.70 21.54
CA SER A 765 31.51 -33.04 22.00
C SER A 765 30.60 -33.66 23.08
N GLU A 766 29.79 -32.85 23.78
CA GLU A 766 28.80 -33.27 24.79
C GLU A 766 27.33 -33.10 24.36
N LEU A 767 27.09 -32.24 23.36
CA LEU A 767 25.78 -31.87 22.83
C LEU A 767 25.91 -31.44 21.37
N ILE A 768 25.39 -32.25 20.44
CA ILE A 768 25.29 -31.87 19.03
C ILE A 768 24.38 -30.64 18.87
N ASP A 769 23.27 -30.62 19.61
CA ASP A 769 22.22 -29.62 19.52
C ASP A 769 21.94 -28.91 20.86
N PHE A 770 21.46 -27.67 20.76
CA PHE A 770 21.16 -26.79 21.89
C PHE A 770 19.68 -26.35 21.84
N PRO A 771 18.72 -27.26 22.07
CA PRO A 771 17.30 -26.93 21.99
C PRO A 771 16.93 -25.85 23.01
N ALA A 772 16.11 -24.89 22.57
CA ALA A 772 15.64 -23.77 23.37
C ALA A 772 14.18 -23.43 23.02
N SER A 773 13.42 -22.85 23.96
CA SER A 773 12.22 -22.11 23.57
C SER A 773 12.64 -20.79 22.92
N VAL A 774 12.04 -20.42 21.79
CA VAL A 774 12.30 -19.16 21.08
C VAL A 774 10.96 -18.51 20.73
N THR A 775 10.78 -17.26 21.14
CA THR A 775 9.58 -16.46 20.86
C THR A 775 9.98 -15.23 20.07
N ILE A 776 9.33 -15.04 18.91
CA ILE A 776 9.50 -13.92 18.00
C ILE A 776 8.21 -13.12 18.01
N GLU A 777 8.28 -11.84 18.35
CA GLU A 777 7.14 -10.92 18.25
C GLU A 777 7.49 -9.79 17.29
N THR A 778 6.86 -9.80 16.11
CA THR A 778 6.98 -8.79 15.07
C THR A 778 5.77 -7.86 15.14
N ILE A 779 6.01 -6.55 15.09
CA ILE A 779 4.96 -5.51 15.07
C ILE A 779 5.13 -4.69 13.79
N LEU A 780 4.05 -4.62 13.01
CA LEU A 780 3.94 -3.83 11.79
C LEU A 780 3.03 -2.62 12.10
N TYR A 781 3.60 -1.43 12.19
CA TYR A 781 2.87 -0.22 12.59
C TYR A 781 2.10 0.40 11.42
N ARG A 782 0.79 0.61 11.60
CA ARG A 782 -0.16 1.04 10.55
C ARG A 782 -0.14 0.09 9.35
N TYR A 783 -0.32 -1.19 9.65
CA TYR A 783 -0.38 -2.26 8.65
C TYR A 783 -1.71 -2.23 7.90
N GLY A 784 -1.64 -2.14 6.57
CA GLY A 784 -2.83 -2.02 5.71
C GLY A 784 -3.67 -3.30 5.57
N GLY A 785 -3.04 -4.47 5.65
CA GLY A 785 -3.72 -5.77 5.56
C GLY A 785 -4.61 -6.06 6.77
N GLU A 786 -5.46 -7.08 6.67
CA GLU A 786 -6.34 -7.51 7.75
C GLU A 786 -5.61 -8.22 8.89
N CYS A 787 -4.43 -8.82 8.65
CA CYS A 787 -3.57 -9.45 9.65
C CYS A 787 -4.15 -10.71 10.34
N VAL A 788 -5.48 -10.78 10.48
CA VAL A 788 -6.21 -11.78 11.27
C VAL A 788 -7.47 -12.23 10.53
N ALA A 789 -7.58 -13.53 10.29
CA ALA A 789 -8.77 -14.19 9.75
C ALA A 789 -9.49 -14.95 10.89
N GLY A 790 -10.40 -14.26 11.58
CA GLY A 790 -11.10 -14.80 12.77
C GLY A 790 -10.19 -14.82 13.99
N ASP A 791 -9.89 -16.02 14.51
CA ASP A 791 -9.01 -16.23 15.68
C ASP A 791 -7.56 -16.59 15.27
N LYS A 792 -7.21 -16.51 13.98
CA LYS A 792 -5.90 -16.91 13.42
C LYS A 792 -5.31 -15.81 12.55
N CYS A 793 -4.00 -15.88 12.28
CA CYS A 793 -3.36 -15.08 11.23
C CYS A 793 -4.07 -15.22 9.88
N ASP A 794 -4.03 -14.18 9.04
CA ASP A 794 -4.50 -14.32 7.65
C ASP A 794 -3.66 -15.35 6.89
N SER A 795 -4.33 -16.14 6.05
CA SER A 795 -3.73 -17.20 5.23
C SER A 795 -2.67 -16.74 4.21
N SER A 796 -2.56 -15.42 3.98
CA SER A 796 -1.59 -14.78 3.10
C SER A 796 -0.36 -14.24 3.85
N ILE A 797 -0.27 -14.42 5.17
CA ILE A 797 0.96 -14.23 5.93
C ILE A 797 1.73 -15.56 5.95
N TYR A 798 2.87 -15.59 5.28
CA TYR A 798 3.71 -16.80 5.20
C TYR A 798 4.98 -16.67 6.03
N GLN A 799 5.27 -17.69 6.83
CA GLN A 799 6.50 -17.84 7.61
C GLN A 799 7.33 -19.03 7.10
N SER A 800 8.56 -18.75 6.63
CA SER A 800 9.48 -19.77 6.10
C SER A 800 10.76 -19.84 6.93
N PHE A 801 11.16 -21.04 7.32
CA PHE A 801 12.30 -21.30 8.22
C PHE A 801 13.43 -21.99 7.46
N TYR A 802 14.61 -21.36 7.44
CA TYR A 802 15.80 -21.89 6.78
C TYR A 802 16.88 -22.15 7.81
N TYR A 803 17.39 -23.39 7.86
CA TYR A 803 18.38 -23.87 8.85
C TYR A 803 17.97 -23.66 10.33
N VAL A 804 16.66 -23.65 10.60
CA VAL A 804 16.05 -23.68 11.93
C VAL A 804 15.14 -24.92 12.00
N SER A 805 15.27 -25.72 13.06
CA SER A 805 14.37 -26.85 13.37
C SER A 805 13.75 -26.66 14.75
N TYR A 806 12.59 -27.29 14.99
CA TYR A 806 11.79 -27.17 16.21
C TYR A 806 10.91 -28.41 16.41
N SER A 807 10.44 -28.67 17.64
CA SER A 807 9.51 -29.77 17.94
C SER A 807 8.04 -29.39 17.71
N SER A 808 7.68 -28.13 17.97
CA SER A 808 6.38 -27.55 17.63
C SER A 808 6.49 -26.03 17.40
N MET A 809 5.48 -25.49 16.71
CA MET A 809 5.34 -24.06 16.43
C MET A 809 3.88 -23.65 16.67
N ASP A 810 3.66 -22.57 17.41
CA ASP A 810 2.40 -21.83 17.45
C ASP A 810 2.58 -20.44 16.82
N VAL A 811 1.54 -19.93 16.14
CA VAL A 811 1.57 -18.63 15.45
C VAL A 811 0.26 -17.90 15.67
N ASN A 812 0.34 -16.72 16.30
CA ASN A 812 -0.79 -15.94 16.77
C ASN A 812 -0.70 -14.50 16.25
N CYS A 813 -1.74 -13.99 15.60
CA CYS A 813 -1.78 -12.63 15.06
C CYS A 813 -2.88 -11.78 15.68
N LYS A 814 -2.62 -10.48 15.90
CA LYS A 814 -3.57 -9.51 16.47
C LYS A 814 -3.42 -8.14 15.81
N LYS A 815 -4.53 -7.58 15.29
CA LYS A 815 -4.59 -6.21 14.77
C LYS A 815 -5.08 -5.25 15.86
N ILE A 816 -4.20 -4.41 16.38
CA ILE A 816 -4.45 -3.51 17.53
C ILE A 816 -4.32 -2.06 17.07
N GLN A 817 -5.43 -1.31 17.04
CA GLN A 817 -5.47 0.11 16.60
C GLN A 817 -4.88 0.39 15.19
N GLY A 818 -4.80 -0.63 14.34
CA GLY A 818 -4.17 -0.58 13.01
C GLY A 818 -2.75 -1.14 12.95
N ASP A 819 -2.18 -1.58 14.07
CA ASP A 819 -0.86 -2.22 14.12
C ASP A 819 -1.02 -3.75 14.13
N CYS A 820 -0.30 -4.47 13.27
CA CYS A 820 -0.36 -5.93 13.19
C CYS A 820 0.76 -6.55 14.03
N HIS A 821 0.39 -7.25 15.09
CA HIS A 821 1.29 -8.06 15.91
C HIS A 821 1.27 -9.49 15.39
N ILE A 822 2.43 -10.05 15.05
CA ILE A 822 2.64 -11.44 14.63
C ILE A 822 3.57 -12.07 15.67
N LYS A 823 3.07 -13.05 16.43
CA LYS A 823 3.84 -13.78 17.45
C LYS A 823 4.04 -15.23 17.01
N ILE A 824 5.29 -15.67 16.96
CA ILE A 824 5.69 -17.04 16.64
C ILE A 824 6.38 -17.62 17.89
N ASP A 825 5.87 -18.74 18.40
CA ASP A 825 6.45 -19.48 19.52
C ASP A 825 6.97 -20.83 19.04
N LEU A 826 8.27 -21.10 19.26
CA LEU A 826 8.96 -22.32 18.85
C LEU A 826 9.42 -23.10 20.09
N THR A 827 9.09 -24.40 20.15
CA THR A 827 9.60 -25.32 21.18
C THR A 827 10.77 -26.15 20.65
N ASP A 828 11.74 -26.45 21.52
CA ASP A 828 12.98 -27.18 21.20
C ASP A 828 13.68 -26.67 19.93
N CYS A 829 13.67 -25.35 19.74
CA CYS A 829 14.23 -24.66 18.59
C CYS A 829 15.75 -24.83 18.58
N ILE A 830 16.28 -25.27 17.44
CA ILE A 830 17.71 -25.46 17.17
C ILE A 830 18.08 -24.58 15.97
N ILE A 831 19.03 -23.67 16.19
CA ILE A 831 19.51 -22.69 15.21
C ILE A 831 20.86 -23.15 14.66
N SER A 832 20.93 -23.37 13.34
CA SER A 832 22.15 -23.80 12.63
C SER A 832 22.87 -22.64 11.94
N THR A 833 24.06 -22.89 11.40
CA THR A 833 24.83 -21.90 10.64
C THR A 833 24.09 -21.50 9.37
N GLY A 834 23.97 -20.19 9.11
CA GLY A 834 23.20 -19.66 7.97
C GLY A 834 21.69 -19.54 8.21
N ALA A 835 21.23 -19.70 9.45
CA ALA A 835 19.82 -19.62 9.79
C ALA A 835 19.19 -18.25 9.52
N TYR A 836 18.02 -18.27 8.90
CA TYR A 836 17.14 -17.10 8.79
C TYR A 836 15.66 -17.54 8.73
N ILE A 837 14.78 -16.60 9.07
CA ILE A 837 13.33 -16.77 9.01
C ILE A 837 12.79 -15.67 8.12
N GLU A 838 12.08 -16.04 7.05
CA GLU A 838 11.40 -15.10 6.17
C GLU A 838 9.94 -14.96 6.59
N LEU A 839 9.45 -13.72 6.69
CA LEU A 839 8.04 -13.41 6.80
C LEU A 839 7.61 -12.67 5.53
N ASP A 840 6.66 -13.23 4.78
CA ASP A 840 6.15 -12.66 3.53
C ASP A 840 4.65 -12.44 3.66
N MET A 841 4.27 -11.18 3.90
CA MET A 841 2.88 -10.76 3.95
C MET A 841 2.44 -10.48 2.51
N GLN A 842 1.58 -11.33 1.96
CA GLN A 842 1.03 -11.24 0.59
C GLN A 842 -0.42 -10.76 0.56
N GLU A 843 -0.95 -10.27 1.69
CA GLU A 843 -2.29 -9.69 1.78
C GLU A 843 -2.45 -8.48 0.85
N LYS A 844 -3.70 -8.21 0.44
CA LYS A 844 -4.06 -7.18 -0.54
C LYS A 844 -3.40 -5.82 -0.30
N GLN A 845 -3.33 -5.37 0.94
CA GLN A 845 -2.75 -4.08 1.32
C GLN A 845 -1.54 -4.25 2.25
N SER A 846 -0.60 -5.14 1.92
CA SER A 846 0.62 -5.31 2.71
C SER A 846 1.58 -4.12 2.55
N TYR A 847 1.38 -3.10 3.38
CA TYR A 847 2.32 -2.02 3.64
C TYR A 847 2.42 -1.79 5.16
N THR A 848 3.53 -1.21 5.61
CA THR A 848 3.70 -0.78 7.01
C THR A 848 4.57 0.47 7.11
N SER A 849 4.31 1.31 8.10
CA SER A 849 4.99 2.60 8.29
C SER A 849 6.11 2.56 9.33
N ALA A 850 6.25 1.43 10.03
CA ALA A 850 7.46 1.01 10.72
C ALA A 850 7.39 -0.51 10.97
N ILE A 851 8.52 -1.12 11.34
CA ILE A 851 8.62 -2.53 11.74
C ILE A 851 9.39 -2.58 13.07
N SER A 852 8.98 -3.41 14.02
CA SER A 852 9.84 -3.78 15.15
C SER A 852 9.77 -5.27 15.47
N ILE A 853 10.91 -5.85 15.84
CA ILE A 853 11.04 -7.28 16.13
C ILE A 853 11.66 -7.45 17.52
N ASN A 854 10.92 -8.14 18.39
CA ASN A 854 11.31 -8.56 19.73
C ASN A 854 11.64 -10.06 19.68
N LEU A 855 12.93 -10.39 19.67
CA LEU A 855 13.42 -11.77 19.63
C LEU A 855 13.82 -12.19 21.05
N THR A 856 13.22 -13.27 21.56
CA THR A 856 13.46 -13.78 22.91
C THR A 856 13.69 -15.29 22.91
N SER A 857 14.47 -15.79 23.87
CA SER A 857 14.74 -17.22 24.03
C SER A 857 15.00 -17.60 25.49
N SER A 858 14.63 -18.82 25.86
CA SER A 858 15.03 -19.42 27.14
C SER A 858 16.55 -19.43 27.28
N SER A 859 17.06 -18.97 28.43
CA SER A 859 18.47 -19.09 28.77
C SER A 859 18.79 -20.49 29.31
N SER A 860 20.04 -20.91 29.24
CA SER A 860 20.53 -22.02 30.06
C SER A 860 20.45 -21.72 31.56
N ILE A 861 20.38 -20.46 32.00
CA ILE A 861 20.12 -20.13 33.41
C ILE A 861 18.64 -20.40 33.74
N PRO A 862 18.32 -21.33 34.67
CA PRO A 862 16.93 -21.74 34.90
C PRO A 862 16.02 -20.58 35.34
N LYS A 863 14.80 -20.56 34.79
CA LYS A 863 13.78 -19.49 34.97
C LYS A 863 14.18 -18.10 34.44
N GLN A 864 15.19 -18.00 33.59
CA GLN A 864 15.62 -16.74 32.95
C GLN A 864 15.59 -16.84 31.42
N TYR A 865 15.51 -15.70 30.75
CA TYR A 865 15.46 -15.59 29.30
C TYR A 865 16.43 -14.50 28.80
N SER A 866 16.85 -14.64 27.55
CA SER A 866 17.51 -13.58 26.80
C SER A 866 16.47 -12.92 25.88
N GLY A 867 16.56 -11.61 25.68
CA GLY A 867 15.65 -10.87 24.82
C GLY A 867 16.30 -9.63 24.21
N ILE A 868 15.89 -9.29 22.98
CA ILE A 868 16.36 -8.10 22.28
C ILE A 868 15.28 -7.53 21.35
N PHE A 869 15.14 -6.20 21.38
CA PHE A 869 14.24 -5.44 20.52
C PHE A 869 15.05 -4.65 19.49
N GLN A 870 14.64 -4.73 18.21
CA GLN A 870 15.09 -3.84 17.13
C GLN A 870 13.88 -3.18 16.48
N SER A 871 13.99 -1.91 16.09
CA SER A 871 13.01 -1.20 15.28
C SER A 871 13.63 -0.64 14.00
N LEU A 872 12.81 -0.47 12.98
CA LEU A 872 13.16 0.02 11.65
C LEU A 872 12.03 0.94 11.17
N ILE A 873 12.40 2.15 10.74
CA ILE A 873 11.49 3.21 10.25
C ILE A 873 11.89 3.47 8.79
N PRO A 874 10.95 3.70 7.86
CA PRO A 874 11.29 4.06 6.49
C PRO A 874 11.84 5.49 6.39
N ASP A 875 12.41 5.82 5.23
CA ASP A 875 12.82 7.18 4.86
C ASP A 875 11.61 8.15 4.82
N ASP A 876 11.89 9.45 4.90
CA ASP A 876 10.84 10.48 5.01
C ASP A 876 9.77 10.37 3.90
N ASN A 877 8.50 10.40 4.33
CA ASN A 877 7.28 10.22 3.53
C ASN A 877 7.15 8.88 2.77
N GLN A 878 7.93 7.85 3.13
CA GLN A 878 7.82 6.51 2.55
C GLN A 878 7.16 5.50 3.51
N ILE A 879 6.75 4.36 2.94
CA ILE A 879 6.27 3.17 3.67
C ILE A 879 6.99 1.93 3.14
N PHE A 880 7.15 0.91 3.99
CA PHE A 880 7.66 -0.39 3.57
C PHE A 880 6.56 -1.15 2.82
N ARG A 881 6.85 -1.50 1.56
CA ARG A 881 6.04 -2.35 0.68
C ARG A 881 6.92 -2.78 -0.50
N GLY A 882 6.72 -3.99 -1.00
CA GLY A 882 7.40 -4.56 -2.16
C GLY A 882 8.22 -5.80 -1.82
N SER A 883 8.90 -6.32 -2.85
CA SER A 883 9.50 -7.66 -2.84
C SER A 883 10.93 -7.76 -2.33
N SER A 884 11.63 -6.63 -2.09
CA SER A 884 12.94 -6.66 -1.42
C SER A 884 12.74 -6.69 0.11
N PRO A 885 13.22 -7.73 0.82
CA PRO A 885 12.96 -7.88 2.25
C PRO A 885 13.71 -6.84 3.10
N SER A 886 13.05 -6.35 4.15
CA SER A 886 13.72 -5.59 5.22
C SER A 886 14.39 -6.58 6.18
N LYS A 887 15.69 -6.42 6.44
CA LYS A 887 16.50 -7.45 7.11
C LYS A 887 16.88 -7.04 8.53
N PHE A 888 16.71 -7.93 9.49
CA PHE A 888 17.03 -7.74 10.91
C PHE A 888 18.12 -8.73 11.33
N TYR A 889 19.13 -8.25 12.07
CA TYR A 889 20.36 -9.01 12.30
C TYR A 889 20.58 -9.28 13.79
N PHE A 890 20.48 -10.55 14.17
CA PHE A 890 20.66 -11.00 15.54
C PHE A 890 21.84 -11.98 15.64
N SER A 891 22.64 -11.85 16.70
CA SER A 891 23.67 -12.83 17.04
C SER A 891 23.11 -13.79 18.09
N VAL A 892 23.27 -15.09 17.84
CA VAL A 892 22.72 -16.16 18.66
C VAL A 892 23.87 -16.98 19.22
N ILE A 893 24.09 -16.88 20.53
CA ILE A 893 25.19 -17.52 21.25
C ILE A 893 24.62 -18.75 21.98
N PRO A 894 24.99 -19.98 21.58
CA PRO A 894 24.56 -21.20 22.29
C PRO A 894 25.00 -21.17 23.75
N SER A 895 24.17 -21.71 24.63
CA SER A 895 24.46 -21.75 26.06
C SER A 895 24.05 -23.06 26.71
N LEU A 896 24.88 -23.50 27.65
CA LEU A 896 24.73 -24.74 28.42
C LEU A 896 24.89 -24.44 29.90
N PHE A 897 24.04 -25.04 30.70
CA PHE A 897 24.08 -25.02 32.15
C PHE A 897 24.19 -26.44 32.68
N LYS A 898 25.03 -26.65 33.71
CA LYS A 898 25.04 -27.87 34.52
C LYS A 898 24.91 -27.56 36.00
N SER A 899 24.09 -28.33 36.72
CA SER A 899 24.04 -28.31 38.18
C SER A 899 24.70 -29.54 38.77
N TYR A 900 25.48 -29.34 39.84
CA TYR A 900 25.96 -30.39 40.73
C TYR A 900 25.30 -30.26 42.14
N VAL A 901 24.14 -29.60 42.20
CA VAL A 901 23.34 -29.34 43.40
C VAL A 901 21.86 -29.61 43.09
N SER A 902 21.17 -30.34 43.98
CA SER A 902 19.81 -30.88 43.77
C SER A 902 18.70 -29.86 43.51
N ASP A 903 18.90 -28.59 43.87
CA ASP A 903 17.86 -27.57 43.85
C ASP A 903 17.60 -27.00 42.43
N TRP A 904 18.36 -27.48 41.44
CA TRP A 904 18.34 -27.02 40.05
C TRP A 904 18.48 -28.21 39.08
N PRO A 905 17.99 -28.12 37.83
CA PRO A 905 18.14 -29.20 36.85
C PRO A 905 19.61 -29.54 36.58
N ASP A 906 19.93 -30.83 36.46
CA ASP A 906 21.29 -31.32 36.17
C ASP A 906 21.89 -30.70 34.90
N LYS A 907 21.06 -30.43 33.89
CA LYS A 907 21.43 -29.92 32.57
C LYS A 907 20.31 -29.02 32.02
N LEU A 908 20.66 -27.86 31.45
CA LEU A 908 19.73 -26.99 30.71
C LEU A 908 20.44 -26.33 29.51
N THR A 909 19.75 -26.19 28.39
CA THR A 909 20.22 -25.50 27.17
C THR A 909 19.41 -24.23 26.91
N GLY A 910 19.95 -23.34 26.09
CA GLY A 910 19.28 -22.09 25.72
C GLY A 910 20.15 -21.21 24.84
N TYR A 911 19.65 -20.03 24.46
CA TYR A 911 20.41 -19.04 23.70
C TYR A 911 20.57 -17.72 24.45
N HIS A 912 21.78 -17.17 24.42
CA HIS A 912 22.04 -15.75 24.66
C HIS A 912 21.93 -15.02 23.32
N ILE A 913 20.95 -14.14 23.18
CA ILE A 913 20.70 -13.36 21.96
C ILE A 913 21.27 -11.96 22.16
N SER A 914 22.04 -11.46 21.20
CA SER A 914 22.59 -10.11 21.21
C SER A 914 22.45 -9.40 19.86
N TYR A 915 22.72 -8.09 19.87
CA TYR A 915 22.80 -7.29 18.65
C TYR A 915 23.96 -7.76 17.76
N ASN A 916 23.78 -7.69 16.45
CA ASN A 916 24.85 -7.94 15.47
C ASN A 916 25.15 -6.64 14.70
N THR A 917 24.21 -6.22 13.84
CA THR A 917 24.29 -5.00 13.02
C THR A 917 22.93 -4.30 12.98
N PRO A 918 22.85 -3.02 12.55
CA PRO A 918 21.56 -2.35 12.36
C PRO A 918 20.68 -3.11 11.35
N PRO A 919 19.35 -3.07 11.49
CA PRO A 919 18.45 -3.57 10.46
C PRO A 919 18.56 -2.72 9.19
N THR A 920 18.32 -3.33 8.03
CA THR A 920 18.36 -2.67 6.72
C THR A 920 16.98 -2.57 6.09
N ALA A 921 16.68 -1.41 5.52
CA ALA A 921 15.45 -1.16 4.77
C ALA A 921 15.36 -2.06 3.53
N GLY A 922 14.18 -2.66 3.33
CA GLY A 922 13.81 -3.37 2.11
C GLY A 922 13.26 -2.43 1.05
N SER A 923 12.25 -2.88 0.30
CA SER A 923 11.50 -2.02 -0.62
C SER A 923 10.72 -0.94 0.13
N GLN A 924 10.85 0.31 -0.35
CA GLN A 924 10.19 1.50 0.19
C GLN A 924 9.59 2.32 -0.96
N TYR A 925 8.41 2.92 -0.73
CA TYR A 925 7.72 3.75 -1.71
C TYR A 925 6.93 4.89 -1.04
N THR A 926 6.68 5.98 -1.77
CA THR A 926 5.72 7.02 -1.35
C THR A 926 4.28 6.55 -1.54
N VAL A 927 3.35 7.21 -0.85
CA VAL A 927 1.90 6.91 -0.93
C VAL A 927 1.32 7.08 -2.33
N GLU A 928 1.82 8.05 -3.11
CA GLU A 928 1.38 8.29 -4.49
C GLU A 928 1.99 7.31 -5.51
N ASN A 929 3.12 6.68 -5.18
CA ASN A 929 3.86 5.81 -6.09
C ASN A 929 3.99 4.38 -5.57
N LEU A 930 2.89 3.84 -5.05
CA LEU A 930 2.81 2.45 -4.61
C LEU A 930 3.10 1.48 -5.77
N PRO A 931 3.89 0.42 -5.54
CA PRO A 931 4.23 -0.54 -6.58
C PRO A 931 3.02 -1.42 -6.91
N PHE A 932 2.98 -1.92 -8.15
CA PHE A 932 2.02 -2.94 -8.56
C PHE A 932 2.09 -4.21 -7.70
N THR A 933 3.28 -4.56 -7.20
CA THR A 933 3.42 -5.66 -6.22
C THR A 933 2.79 -5.28 -4.88
N SER A 934 2.06 -6.22 -4.29
CA SER A 934 1.20 -5.99 -3.12
C SER A 934 1.77 -6.51 -1.80
N ASN A 935 2.94 -7.15 -1.82
CA ASN A 935 3.52 -7.82 -0.67
C ASN A 935 4.44 -6.93 0.20
N LEU A 936 4.84 -7.46 1.35
CA LEU A 936 5.84 -6.91 2.25
C LEU A 936 6.66 -8.08 2.84
N LYS A 937 7.96 -8.14 2.51
CA LYS A 937 8.88 -9.18 3.04
C LYS A 937 9.78 -8.68 4.17
N LEU A 938 10.09 -9.57 5.09
CA LEU A 938 11.06 -9.41 6.18
C LEU A 938 12.00 -10.62 6.25
N GLU A 939 13.28 -10.41 6.56
CA GLU A 939 14.21 -11.47 6.93
C GLU A 939 14.72 -11.27 8.36
N ILE A 940 14.60 -12.29 9.19
CA ILE A 940 15.18 -12.35 10.54
C ILE A 940 16.41 -13.26 10.46
N ILE A 941 17.60 -12.67 10.44
CA ILE A 941 18.86 -13.38 10.24
C ILE A 941 19.48 -13.73 11.59
N LEU A 942 19.69 -15.03 11.83
CA LEU A 942 20.08 -15.62 13.11
C LEU A 942 21.52 -16.14 13.04
N THR A 943 22.48 -15.27 13.33
CA THR A 943 23.91 -15.58 13.22
C THR A 943 24.40 -16.40 14.43
N ARG A 944 24.46 -17.74 14.29
CA ARG A 944 25.06 -18.66 15.27
C ARG A 944 26.52 -18.27 15.55
N SER A 945 26.85 -18.04 16.81
CA SER A 945 28.21 -17.72 17.26
C SER A 945 29.11 -18.95 17.31
N LEU A 946 30.40 -18.77 17.01
CA LEU A 946 31.45 -19.79 17.19
C LEU A 946 31.87 -19.96 18.66
N ASN A 947 31.38 -19.10 19.55
CA ASN A 947 31.57 -19.20 21.00
C ASN A 947 30.25 -19.58 21.68
N SER A 948 30.35 -20.12 22.89
CA SER A 948 29.20 -20.57 23.68
C SER A 948 29.38 -20.24 25.16
N VAL A 949 28.26 -19.98 25.83
CA VAL A 949 28.23 -19.60 27.25
C VAL A 949 27.99 -20.85 28.09
N TYR A 950 29.04 -21.34 28.74
CA TYR A 950 28.98 -22.45 29.67
C TYR A 950 28.85 -21.94 31.11
N THR A 951 27.80 -22.36 31.81
CA THR A 951 27.50 -21.98 33.20
C THR A 951 27.42 -23.24 34.04
N GLN A 952 28.00 -23.24 35.24
CA GLN A 952 28.01 -24.42 36.10
C GLN A 952 27.88 -24.03 37.58
N ARG A 953 27.07 -24.79 38.33
CA ARG A 953 26.85 -24.58 39.76
C ARG A 953 27.34 -25.75 40.61
N PHE A 954 28.13 -25.43 41.63
CA PHE A 954 28.70 -26.38 42.58
C PHE A 954 28.37 -25.98 44.02
N ALA A 955 28.47 -26.94 44.94
CA ALA A 955 28.57 -26.65 46.37
C ALA A 955 29.98 -26.12 46.70
N LYS A 956 30.09 -25.01 47.45
CA LYS A 956 31.35 -24.45 47.97
C LYS A 956 31.99 -25.37 49.02
N GLN A 957 31.15 -26.05 49.78
CA GLN A 957 31.48 -26.90 50.92
C GLN A 957 30.59 -28.15 50.92
N THR A 958 31.14 -29.24 51.44
CA THR A 958 30.39 -30.45 51.77
C THR A 958 30.03 -30.45 53.26
N TRP A 959 29.03 -31.26 53.65
CA TRP A 959 28.71 -31.47 55.06
C TRP A 959 29.92 -31.97 55.88
N LEU A 960 30.79 -32.78 55.28
CA LEU A 960 32.03 -33.26 55.90
C LEU A 960 33.02 -32.11 56.19
N THR A 961 33.16 -31.14 55.29
CA THR A 961 34.00 -29.96 55.51
C THR A 961 33.41 -28.97 56.52
N VAL A 962 32.08 -28.89 56.64
CA VAL A 962 31.43 -28.11 57.72
C VAL A 962 31.67 -28.78 59.07
N LEU A 963 31.47 -30.09 59.18
CA LEU A 963 31.69 -30.84 60.42
C LEU A 963 33.15 -30.72 60.92
N SER A 964 34.15 -30.84 60.04
CA SER A 964 35.55 -30.73 60.44
C SER A 964 35.94 -29.31 60.85
N ALA A 965 35.46 -28.28 60.13
CA ALA A 965 35.66 -26.89 60.51
C ALA A 965 34.98 -26.55 61.85
N LEU A 966 33.74 -27.00 62.05
CA LEU A 966 32.96 -26.80 63.27
C LEU A 966 33.65 -27.45 64.49
N LEU A 967 34.10 -28.71 64.37
CA LEU A 967 34.86 -29.38 65.43
C LEU A 967 36.15 -28.60 65.77
N GLY A 968 36.92 -28.19 64.76
CA GLY A 968 38.14 -27.40 64.95
C GLY A 968 37.87 -26.06 65.64
N SER A 969 36.84 -25.33 65.20
CA SER A 969 36.46 -24.02 65.75
C SER A 969 35.94 -24.11 67.19
N VAL A 970 35.10 -25.10 67.51
CA VAL A 970 34.56 -25.30 68.87
C VAL A 970 35.68 -25.69 69.84
N PHE A 971 36.53 -26.67 69.52
CA PHE A 971 37.65 -27.03 70.40
C PHE A 971 38.73 -25.93 70.48
N GLY A 972 38.95 -25.17 69.40
CA GLY A 972 39.82 -23.99 69.40
C GLY A 972 39.29 -22.89 70.33
N ALA A 973 38.00 -22.57 70.27
CA ALA A 973 37.34 -21.63 71.18
C ALA A 973 37.40 -22.09 72.64
N MET A 974 37.22 -23.40 72.88
CA MET A 974 37.35 -24.01 74.21
C MET A 974 38.75 -23.74 74.81
N GLY A 975 39.82 -24.04 74.07
CA GLY A 975 41.19 -23.82 74.51
C GLY A 975 41.55 -22.34 74.68
N ALA A 976 41.09 -21.47 73.78
CA ALA A 976 41.32 -20.03 73.88
C ALA A 976 40.67 -19.43 75.14
N LEU A 977 39.40 -19.78 75.42
CA LEU A 977 38.70 -19.35 76.63
C LEU A 977 39.33 -19.94 77.91
N GLY A 978 39.82 -21.19 77.88
CA GLY A 978 40.59 -21.79 78.97
C GLY A 978 41.88 -21.02 79.29
N GLY A 979 42.64 -20.59 78.28
CA GLY A 979 43.83 -19.75 78.44
C GLY A 979 43.53 -18.37 79.05
N ILE A 980 42.42 -17.74 78.63
CA ILE A 980 41.96 -16.46 79.18
C ILE A 980 41.46 -16.65 80.63
N MET A 981 40.73 -17.72 80.92
CA MET A 981 40.28 -18.11 82.27
C MET A 981 41.48 -18.27 83.21
N LYS A 982 42.46 -19.09 82.84
CA LYS A 982 43.68 -19.39 83.62
C LYS A 982 44.44 -18.11 83.98
N THR A 983 44.55 -17.19 83.03
CA THR A 983 45.14 -15.84 83.21
C THR A 983 44.29 -14.94 84.12
N SER A 984 42.97 -14.97 83.95
CA SER A 984 42.01 -14.21 84.76
C SER A 984 42.00 -14.67 86.23
N GLU A 985 42.06 -15.97 86.48
CA GLU A 985 42.23 -16.55 87.81
C GLU A 985 43.54 -16.13 88.48
N LYS A 986 44.66 -16.17 87.74
CA LYS A 986 45.98 -15.75 88.23
C LYS A 986 45.95 -14.29 88.69
N ASN A 987 45.33 -13.42 87.88
CA ASN A 987 45.12 -12.01 88.21
C ASN A 987 44.16 -11.81 89.39
N PHE A 988 43.03 -12.54 89.44
CA PHE A 988 42.06 -12.46 90.54
C PHE A 988 42.68 -12.90 91.88
N ASN A 989 43.46 -13.99 91.89
CA ASN A 989 44.16 -14.47 93.07
C ASN A 989 45.25 -13.49 93.52
N SER A 990 45.99 -12.88 92.59
CA SER A 990 46.93 -11.78 92.87
C SER A 990 46.23 -10.57 93.51
N MET A 991 45.12 -10.11 92.93
CA MET A 991 44.30 -9.02 93.50
C MET A 991 43.75 -9.36 94.89
N LYS A 992 43.37 -10.62 95.13
CA LYS A 992 42.86 -11.12 96.42
C LYS A 992 43.97 -11.12 97.48
N ALA A 993 45.19 -11.53 97.13
CA ALA A 993 46.37 -11.43 97.99
C ALA A 993 46.72 -9.95 98.29
N SER A 994 46.73 -9.09 97.27
CA SER A 994 46.97 -7.65 97.42
C SER A 994 45.94 -6.96 98.32
N ARG A 995 44.63 -7.26 98.16
CA ARG A 995 43.57 -6.79 99.08
C ARG A 995 43.76 -7.31 100.50
N LYS A 996 44.18 -8.57 100.70
CA LYS A 996 44.48 -9.13 102.03
C LYS A 996 45.65 -8.38 102.69
N ASN A 997 46.71 -8.09 101.94
CA ASN A 997 47.86 -7.31 102.42
C ASN A 997 47.50 -5.84 102.70
N ARG A 998 46.65 -5.21 101.88
CA ARG A 998 46.15 -3.83 102.13
C ARG A 998 45.27 -3.76 103.38
N LYS A 999 44.45 -4.78 103.68
CA LYS A 999 43.77 -4.91 104.99
C LYS A 999 44.78 -5.11 106.13
N LYS A 1000 45.77 -6.00 105.97
CA LYS A 1000 46.78 -6.26 107.03
C LYS A 1000 47.58 -4.99 107.38
N ARG A 1001 47.99 -4.19 106.39
CA ARG A 1001 48.62 -2.86 106.63
C ARG A 1001 47.69 -1.89 107.36
N LYS A 1002 46.39 -1.82 107.02
CA LYS A 1002 45.42 -0.95 107.73
C LYS A 1002 45.18 -1.36 109.19
N ASN A 1003 45.28 -2.65 109.53
CA ASN A 1003 45.21 -3.08 110.93
C ASN A 1003 46.50 -2.72 111.69
N ILE A 1004 47.69 -2.95 111.11
CA ILE A 1004 48.97 -2.64 111.75
C ILE A 1004 49.11 -1.13 112.07
N ALA A 1005 48.58 -0.25 111.22
CA ALA A 1005 48.53 1.19 111.50
C ALA A 1005 47.73 1.51 112.78
N ARG A 1006 46.53 0.93 112.92
CA ARG A 1006 45.64 1.10 114.09
C ARG A 1006 46.13 0.44 115.39
N GLU A 1007 47.14 -0.44 115.30
CA GLU A 1007 47.76 -1.04 116.48
C GLU A 1007 48.90 -0.16 117.01
N ARG A 1008 49.67 0.50 116.14
CA ARG A 1008 50.71 1.48 116.57
C ARG A 1008 50.10 2.71 117.24
N GLU A 1009 49.04 3.24 116.64
CA GLU A 1009 48.25 4.39 117.13
C GLU A 1009 47.66 4.16 118.54
N LYS A 1010 47.66 2.92 119.05
CA LYS A 1010 47.24 2.57 120.43
C LYS A 1010 48.38 2.34 121.42
N ILE A 1011 49.63 2.24 120.96
CA ILE A 1011 50.79 1.93 121.81
C ILE A 1011 51.50 3.21 122.25
N GLU A 1012 51.46 4.25 121.40
CA GLU A 1012 52.06 5.56 121.72
C GLU A 1012 51.28 6.31 122.83
N ASP A 1013 49.96 6.10 122.95
CA ASP A 1013 49.10 6.69 124.00
C ASP A 1013 49.29 6.09 125.42
N MET A 1014 50.03 4.97 125.58
CA MET A 1014 50.08 4.23 126.86
C MET A 1014 51.40 4.34 127.65
N LEU A 1015 52.35 5.20 127.25
CA LEU A 1015 53.74 5.18 127.78
C LEU A 1015 54.30 6.56 128.20
N ASN A 1016 53.48 7.44 128.80
CA ASN A 1016 53.91 8.75 129.29
C ASN A 1016 53.95 8.85 130.83
N ILE A 1017 54.94 9.61 131.35
CA ILE A 1017 55.22 9.93 132.77
C ILE A 1017 55.85 8.75 133.56
N ASN A 1018 57.02 8.85 134.21
CA ASN A 1018 58.16 9.79 134.17
C ASN A 1018 59.36 9.11 134.89
N ASP A 1019 60.62 9.37 134.49
CA ASP A 1019 61.56 10.17 135.33
C ASP A 1019 63.00 10.33 134.75
N SER A 1020 63.59 11.49 135.10
CA SER A 1020 65.02 11.87 135.22
C SER A 1020 66.12 11.42 134.20
N GLU A 1021 66.84 12.43 133.69
CA GLU A 1021 68.29 12.46 133.33
C GLU A 1021 68.82 11.40 132.33
N TYR A 1022 69.18 11.77 131.09
CA TYR A 1022 70.40 12.53 130.83
C TYR A 1022 70.37 13.29 129.48
N THR A 1023 71.05 14.43 129.40
CA THR A 1023 71.27 15.18 128.14
C THR A 1023 72.45 14.64 127.33
N ILE A 1024 72.33 14.57 126.00
CA ILE A 1024 73.43 14.80 125.03
C ILE A 1024 72.86 15.07 123.62
N THR A 1025 73.68 15.68 122.76
CA THR A 1025 73.30 16.48 121.59
C THR A 1025 72.94 15.73 120.30
N ASN A 1026 72.10 16.40 119.49
CA ASN A 1026 72.16 16.59 118.02
C ASN A 1026 73.58 16.41 117.39
N PRO A 1027 73.79 16.18 116.05
CA PRO A 1027 72.85 16.53 114.98
C PRO A 1027 72.85 15.72 113.63
N ALA A 1028 71.97 16.18 112.71
CA ALA A 1028 72.19 16.42 111.27
C ALA A 1028 72.17 15.31 110.19
N LYS A 1029 71.52 15.69 109.06
CA LYS A 1029 71.77 15.31 107.64
C LYS A 1029 71.51 13.85 107.23
N ALA A 1030 71.37 13.50 105.95
CA ALA A 1030 71.50 14.24 104.67
C ALA A 1030 70.37 13.78 103.69
N ASP A 1031 69.77 14.64 102.84
CA ASP A 1031 70.21 15.07 101.49
C ASP A 1031 70.09 13.92 100.43
N ILE A 1032 69.26 14.04 99.37
CA ILE A 1032 69.50 14.68 98.03
C ILE A 1032 70.38 13.75 97.13
N THR A 1033 70.13 13.47 95.83
CA THR A 1033 69.05 13.80 94.86
C THR A 1033 69.08 12.83 93.65
N GLN A 1034 68.12 12.99 92.72
CA GLN A 1034 68.24 12.94 91.24
C GLN A 1034 69.33 12.10 90.54
N ALA A 1035 68.84 11.28 89.59
CA ALA A 1035 69.33 11.19 88.19
C ALA A 1035 70.77 10.66 87.99
N GLU A 1036 71.39 10.59 86.80
CA GLU A 1036 71.12 11.01 85.40
C GLU A 1036 72.01 10.06 84.51
N SER A 1037 71.93 9.83 83.18
CA SER A 1037 71.04 10.13 82.03
C SER A 1037 71.65 9.47 80.75
N PHE A 1038 71.06 9.65 79.54
CA PHE A 1038 71.69 9.42 78.20
C PHE A 1038 72.06 7.94 77.84
N ASP A 1039 72.21 7.44 76.60
CA ASP A 1039 71.85 7.84 75.20
C ASP A 1039 71.89 6.53 74.32
N THR A 1040 71.83 6.39 72.98
CA THR A 1040 71.82 7.24 71.76
C THR A 1040 70.97 6.57 70.64
N GLU A 1041 70.75 7.27 69.53
CA GLU A 1041 70.27 6.75 68.22
C GLU A 1041 71.06 5.54 67.66
N LEU A 1042 70.43 4.75 66.76
CA LEU A 1042 70.75 4.81 65.32
C LEU A 1042 69.78 4.01 64.42
N LYS A 1043 69.91 4.24 63.10
CA LYS A 1043 68.99 3.83 62.02
C LYS A 1043 69.41 2.48 61.39
N ILE A 1044 68.47 1.77 60.74
CA ILE A 1044 68.49 1.36 59.29
C ILE A 1044 67.34 0.37 58.97
N SER A 1045 66.99 0.26 57.69
CA SER A 1045 65.80 -0.43 57.14
C SER A 1045 65.96 -1.91 56.76
N SER A 1046 64.90 -2.70 56.98
CA SER A 1046 64.30 -3.64 56.01
C SER A 1046 62.90 -4.04 56.53
N ARG A 1047 61.81 -4.08 55.75
CA ARG A 1047 61.43 -4.98 54.64
C ARG A 1047 61.32 -6.47 55.03
N ILE A 1048 60.06 -6.91 55.19
CA ILE A 1048 59.50 -8.24 54.90
C ILE A 1048 60.30 -9.46 55.41
N ILE A 1049 59.79 -10.12 56.45
CA ILE A 1049 58.93 -11.32 56.33
C ILE A 1049 57.81 -11.20 57.38
#